data_AF-A0A970WHL0-F1
#
_entry.id   AF-A0A970WHL0-F1
#
_cell.length_a   1.000
_cell.length_b   1.000
_cell.length_c   1.000
_cell.angle_alpha   90.00
_cell.angle_beta   90.00
_cell.angle_gamma   90.00
#
_symmetry.space_group_name_H-M   'P 1'
#
loop_
_entity.id
_entity.type
_entity.pdbx_description
1 polymer ?
#
loop_
_entity_poly.entity_id
_entity_poly.type
_entity_poly.pdbx_seq_one_letter_code
_entity_poly.pdbx_strand_id
1 'polypeptide(L)'
;MTKRRSTPVTEQSLSGNGMGFAFALGFTPVHGAQIAQIPRDQWAEELERMHAEEEEWWGGSLVSAHLAVELPFWLMIPDGKISLAYGKTTVVATINGKFLELSDGPMSLTSKNNAVVIGPGDDVWNREPTEAVVPSRMPVYRPMKTVLVFETEVVADCFEAWRNKANVAPGDHTGIRRVNRVMQYLKSLATAHIPFVNRLITSYRSASLDPYAFEVSEWDVPAWFAEHEGTLVRIGLIPYWDEDTYPTVNRQGRQVPFFATSLDEVQLRAGTDVTPGELELLDAYSLMYRGRFGDAVRSAVTAIEVAVEAQLTKLLRQRGRTEEQIKERLSETMNSFFERLQEYEHLSQKRLPGPILSEVPYINGVRLRSELDWVRNLRHKVVHEGIRIDVTQRGATLRAVETMSWLFDWLSWDNSLPFEDNENYSFFSMLRGMPFYPSEYTESGVRVVPHEFLHDDKPPATADQMIFGQYLTTTERGASDVDLMARMTFEFLRVACDEGPPEPTQEPRLRERYVITDGHRKAIVFCLEFDNLIDAAAVGAIVARVLEVRRENSGFRHALVILHHQRHQEKGHRVVDESISDDLQRILDALQVTAITALDLQLLIRGGLEFGWPVDSVKDALFTPGRQGQNPPIHDFVGNCRKYYPKHSVVSVELHDGKTVRCGELMTFRLPDRYHEEEIVSMQIHGEAVMTAQGPCRVGIVTKLPQKDAKPGLKVFARTRSKPTGRDDGQE
;
A
#
# COMPACT_ATOMS: atom_id res chain seq x y z
N MET A 1 1.87 17.78 -7.96
CA MET A 1 1.55 16.33 -7.86
C MET A 1 0.50 16.10 -6.79
N THR A 2 -0.69 16.66 -6.95
CA THR A 2 -1.71 16.70 -5.89
C THR A 2 -3.02 16.16 -6.45
N LYS A 3 -3.60 15.21 -5.68
CA LYS A 3 -4.67 14.24 -6.00
C LYS A 3 -4.26 13.09 -6.93
N ARG A 4 -3.63 12.07 -6.34
CA ARG A 4 -3.97 10.67 -6.67
C ARG A 4 -5.05 10.27 -5.68
N ARG A 5 -6.32 10.40 -6.07
CA ARG A 5 -7.38 9.67 -5.39
C ARG A 5 -7.37 8.29 -6.02
N SER A 6 -7.00 7.26 -5.27
CA SER A 6 -7.56 5.93 -5.52
C SER A 6 -9.07 6.15 -5.63
N THR A 7 -9.60 6.05 -6.85
CA THR A 7 -11.05 6.05 -6.99
C THR A 7 -11.51 4.79 -6.25
N PRO A 8 -12.38 4.90 -5.22
CA PRO A 8 -13.05 3.71 -4.75
C PRO A 8 -13.77 3.14 -5.97
N VAL A 9 -13.44 1.91 -6.34
CA VAL A 9 -14.19 1.15 -7.34
C VAL A 9 -15.65 1.32 -6.96
N THR A 10 -16.41 2.03 -7.80
CA THR A 10 -17.81 2.29 -7.54
C THR A 10 -18.51 0.93 -7.43
N GLU A 11 -19.12 0.66 -6.26
CA GLU A 11 -19.88 -0.55 -5.91
C GLU A 11 -20.98 -0.93 -6.93
N GLN A 12 -21.27 -0.06 -7.91
CA GLN A 12 -22.28 -0.26 -8.93
C GLN A 12 -21.86 -1.15 -10.11
N SER A 13 -20.58 -1.50 -10.30
CA SER A 13 -20.16 -2.37 -11.41
C SER A 13 -20.30 -3.87 -11.13
N LEU A 14 -20.55 -4.27 -9.88
CA LEU A 14 -20.61 -5.69 -9.47
C LEU A 14 -22.00 -6.14 -8.99
N SER A 15 -23.02 -5.28 -9.04
CA SER A 15 -24.40 -5.64 -8.68
C SER A 15 -25.21 -6.03 -9.93
N GLY A 16 -25.18 -7.31 -10.29
CA GLY A 16 -26.10 -7.83 -11.30
C GLY A 16 -25.89 -9.31 -11.61
N ASN A 17 -26.95 -10.09 -11.35
CA ASN A 17 -27.14 -11.51 -11.67
C ASN A 17 -26.23 -12.06 -12.78
N GLY A 18 -25.17 -12.74 -12.37
CA GLY A 18 -24.24 -13.49 -13.21
C GLY A 18 -23.71 -14.71 -12.47
N MET A 19 -24.61 -15.54 -11.93
CA MET A 19 -24.26 -16.70 -11.09
C MET A 19 -23.46 -17.80 -11.81
N GLY A 20 -23.25 -17.72 -13.13
CA GLY A 20 -22.35 -18.65 -13.85
C GLY A 20 -20.86 -18.30 -13.76
N PHE A 21 -20.51 -17.01 -13.60
CA PHE A 21 -19.12 -16.53 -13.61
C PHE A 21 -18.49 -16.48 -12.22
N ALA A 22 -19.30 -16.38 -11.17
CA ALA A 22 -18.83 -16.24 -9.79
C ALA A 22 -18.26 -17.54 -9.18
N PHE A 23 -18.69 -18.72 -9.67
CA PHE A 23 -18.27 -20.03 -9.13
C PHE A 23 -16.90 -20.51 -9.64
N ALA A 24 -16.45 -20.06 -10.82
CA ALA A 24 -15.19 -20.51 -11.42
C ALA A 24 -13.98 -19.65 -11.01
N LEU A 25 -14.23 -18.39 -10.66
CA LEU A 25 -13.16 -17.42 -10.50
C LEU A 25 -12.61 -17.33 -9.07
N GLY A 26 -13.42 -17.53 -8.02
CA GLY A 26 -12.93 -17.30 -6.64
C GLY A 26 -12.47 -15.85 -6.39
N PHE A 27 -12.90 -14.91 -7.24
CA PHE A 27 -12.43 -13.51 -7.30
C PHE A 27 -13.41 -12.46 -6.78
N THR A 28 -14.53 -12.85 -6.17
CA THR A 28 -15.18 -11.89 -5.26
C THR A 28 -14.39 -11.91 -3.96
N PRO A 29 -13.86 -10.77 -3.46
CA PRO A 29 -13.69 -10.62 -2.03
C PRO A 29 -15.12 -10.73 -1.47
N VAL A 30 -15.51 -11.95 -1.17
CA VAL A 30 -16.85 -12.34 -0.71
C VAL A 30 -17.27 -11.45 0.45
N HIS A 31 -16.31 -11.04 1.28
CA HIS A 31 -16.52 -10.10 2.38
C HIS A 31 -17.03 -8.73 1.88
N GLY A 32 -16.31 -8.03 0.99
CA GLY A 32 -16.64 -6.63 0.67
C GLY A 32 -18.00 -6.43 -0.03
N ALA A 33 -18.29 -7.23 -1.06
CA ALA A 33 -19.51 -7.06 -1.87
C ALA A 33 -20.78 -7.60 -1.19
N GLN A 34 -20.65 -8.58 -0.29
CA GLN A 34 -21.79 -9.12 0.48
C GLN A 34 -22.04 -8.32 1.76
N ILE A 35 -21.00 -7.89 2.49
CA ILE A 35 -21.15 -7.00 3.66
C ILE A 35 -21.83 -5.68 3.26
N ALA A 36 -21.52 -5.14 2.07
CA ALA A 36 -22.19 -3.94 1.55
C ALA A 36 -23.71 -4.09 1.37
N GLN A 37 -24.22 -5.32 1.21
CA GLN A 37 -25.67 -5.61 1.08
C GLN A 37 -26.34 -5.92 2.42
N ILE A 38 -25.55 -6.16 3.47
CA ILE A 38 -26.05 -6.43 4.81
C ILE A 38 -26.31 -5.09 5.51
N PRO A 39 -27.46 -4.91 6.20
CA PRO A 39 -27.68 -3.75 7.05
C PRO A 39 -26.53 -3.55 8.03
N ARG A 40 -26.01 -2.33 8.17
CA ARG A 40 -24.83 -2.04 9.02
C ARG A 40 -24.98 -2.49 10.47
N ASP A 41 -26.20 -2.51 10.97
CA ASP A 41 -26.57 -3.00 12.30
C ASP A 41 -26.42 -4.52 12.48
N GLN A 42 -26.29 -5.28 11.38
CA GLN A 42 -26.12 -6.73 11.36
C GLN A 42 -24.70 -7.17 10.96
N TRP A 43 -23.79 -6.22 10.67
CA TRP A 43 -22.42 -6.53 10.25
C TRP A 43 -21.64 -7.30 11.31
N ALA A 44 -21.77 -6.93 12.59
CA ALA A 44 -21.03 -7.57 13.67
C ALA A 44 -21.41 -9.05 13.81
N GLU A 45 -22.71 -9.37 13.82
CA GLU A 45 -23.20 -10.75 13.97
C GLU A 45 -22.83 -11.62 12.76
N GLU A 46 -22.93 -11.09 11.53
CA GLU A 46 -22.49 -11.83 10.34
C GLU A 46 -20.97 -12.06 10.35
N LEU A 47 -20.17 -11.06 10.71
CA LEU A 47 -18.71 -11.20 10.80
C LEU A 47 -18.31 -12.25 11.83
N GLU A 48 -18.92 -12.23 13.02
CA GLU A 48 -18.69 -13.25 14.05
C GLU A 48 -19.04 -14.66 13.53
N ARG A 49 -20.18 -14.81 12.82
CA ARG A 49 -20.56 -16.09 12.21
C ARG A 49 -19.55 -16.54 11.15
N MET A 50 -19.13 -15.63 10.27
CA MET A 50 -18.15 -15.92 9.22
C MET A 50 -16.80 -16.33 9.81
N HIS A 51 -16.35 -15.68 10.89
CA HIS A 51 -15.13 -16.04 11.59
C HIS A 51 -15.23 -17.44 12.22
N ALA A 52 -16.34 -17.75 12.88
CA ALA A 52 -16.57 -19.09 13.45
C ALA A 52 -16.57 -20.18 12.37
N GLU A 53 -17.23 -19.94 11.23
CA GLU A 53 -17.23 -20.85 10.08
C GLU A 53 -15.82 -21.04 9.48
N GLU A 54 -14.97 -20.00 9.50
CA GLU A 54 -13.59 -20.11 9.05
C GLU A 54 -12.71 -20.87 10.05
N GLU A 55 -12.79 -20.57 11.33
CA GLU A 55 -12.05 -21.28 12.39
C GLU A 55 -12.36 -22.77 12.39
N GLU A 56 -13.64 -23.14 12.28
CA GLU A 56 -14.07 -24.54 12.18
C GLU A 56 -13.45 -25.23 10.95
N TRP A 57 -13.48 -24.56 9.80
CA TRP A 57 -12.96 -25.12 8.55
C TRP A 57 -11.44 -25.32 8.58
N TRP A 58 -10.69 -24.35 9.11
CA TRP A 58 -9.24 -24.47 9.29
C TRP A 58 -8.84 -25.52 10.33
N GLY A 59 -9.74 -25.82 11.28
CA GLY A 59 -9.62 -26.92 12.24
C GLY A 59 -10.01 -28.29 11.70
N GLY A 60 -10.48 -28.38 10.44
CA GLY A 60 -10.92 -29.61 9.81
C GLY A 60 -9.81 -30.66 9.64
N SER A 61 -10.20 -31.92 9.47
CA SER A 61 -9.26 -33.03 9.24
C SER A 61 -8.56 -32.91 7.89
N LEU A 62 -7.27 -33.26 7.85
CA LEU A 62 -6.50 -33.37 6.63
C LEU A 62 -6.59 -34.79 6.04
N VAL A 63 -6.59 -34.88 4.72
CA VAL A 63 -6.54 -36.14 3.94
C VAL A 63 -5.38 -36.10 2.95
N SER A 64 -4.81 -37.27 2.66
CA SER A 64 -3.79 -37.39 1.61
C SER A 64 -4.44 -37.26 0.22
N ALA A 65 -3.86 -36.42 -0.62
CA ALA A 65 -4.31 -36.14 -1.97
C ALA A 65 -3.12 -36.08 -2.95
N HIS A 66 -3.42 -36.37 -4.22
CA HIS A 66 -2.48 -36.19 -5.32
C HIS A 66 -2.68 -34.83 -5.97
N LEU A 67 -1.64 -34.01 -5.95
CA LEU A 67 -1.59 -32.74 -6.66
C LEU A 67 -0.77 -32.90 -7.95
N ALA A 68 -1.42 -32.81 -9.10
CA ALA A 68 -0.83 -33.06 -10.40
C ALA A 68 -0.77 -31.80 -11.29
N VAL A 69 0.29 -31.70 -12.09
CA VAL A 69 0.50 -30.61 -13.06
C VAL A 69 1.17 -31.13 -14.33
N GLU A 70 0.66 -30.69 -15.48
CA GLU A 70 1.29 -30.94 -16.79
C GLU A 70 2.32 -29.86 -17.09
N LEU A 71 3.54 -30.28 -17.47
CA LEU A 71 4.58 -29.36 -17.94
C LEU A 71 4.39 -28.99 -19.42
N PRO A 72 4.83 -27.79 -19.85
CA PRO A 72 4.73 -27.38 -21.24
C PRO A 72 5.71 -28.12 -22.17
N PHE A 73 6.53 -29.05 -21.65
CA PHE A 73 7.53 -29.82 -22.40
C PHE A 73 7.68 -31.25 -21.86
N TRP A 74 8.40 -32.08 -22.63
CA TRP A 74 8.79 -33.42 -22.23
C TRP A 74 10.10 -33.37 -21.44
N LEU A 75 10.13 -33.95 -20.24
CA LEU A 75 11.37 -34.32 -19.58
C LEU A 75 11.78 -35.66 -20.18
N MET A 76 12.89 -35.70 -20.90
CA MET A 76 13.38 -36.91 -21.57
C MET A 76 14.07 -37.86 -20.57
N ILE A 77 13.36 -38.25 -19.51
CA ILE A 77 13.80 -39.15 -18.45
C ILE A 77 12.76 -40.25 -18.22
N PRO A 78 13.16 -41.41 -17.69
CA PRO A 78 12.21 -42.46 -17.30
C PRO A 78 11.24 -41.98 -16.21
N ASP A 79 10.04 -42.57 -16.20
CA ASP A 79 9.08 -42.39 -15.12
C ASP A 79 9.72 -42.82 -13.78
N GLY A 80 9.46 -42.06 -12.72
CA GLY A 80 10.11 -42.30 -11.44
C GLY A 80 9.80 -41.26 -10.37
N LYS A 81 10.32 -41.48 -9.16
CA LYS A 81 10.16 -40.57 -8.02
C LYS A 81 11.45 -39.81 -7.73
N ILE A 82 11.34 -38.51 -7.51
CA ILE A 82 12.46 -37.64 -7.12
C ILE A 82 12.10 -36.89 -5.84
N SER A 83 13.02 -36.91 -4.88
CA SER A 83 12.93 -36.12 -3.66
C SER A 83 13.49 -34.72 -3.89
N LEU A 84 12.70 -33.70 -3.54
CA LEU A 84 12.99 -32.28 -3.80
C LEU A 84 12.95 -31.51 -2.50
N ALA A 85 14.06 -30.85 -2.17
CA ALA A 85 14.14 -29.97 -1.00
C ALA A 85 13.99 -28.50 -1.40
N TYR A 86 13.16 -27.78 -0.66
CA TYR A 86 13.00 -26.32 -0.74
C TYR A 86 12.69 -25.75 0.65
N GLY A 87 13.50 -24.81 1.11
CA GLY A 87 13.42 -24.31 2.49
C GLY A 87 13.64 -25.43 3.50
N LYS A 88 12.71 -25.58 4.45
CA LYS A 88 12.69 -26.66 5.46
C LYS A 88 11.91 -27.89 5.00
N THR A 89 11.33 -27.86 3.80
CA THR A 89 10.42 -28.89 3.31
C THR A 89 11.11 -29.79 2.31
N THR A 90 10.80 -31.07 2.39
CA THR A 90 11.13 -32.05 1.35
C THR A 90 9.85 -32.71 0.85
N VAL A 91 9.63 -32.68 -0.46
CA VAL A 91 8.48 -33.35 -1.11
C VAL A 91 8.98 -34.39 -2.11
N VAL A 92 8.17 -35.41 -2.35
CA VAL A 92 8.45 -36.40 -3.40
C VAL A 92 7.57 -36.10 -4.61
N ALA A 93 8.21 -35.84 -5.75
CA ALA A 93 7.54 -35.68 -7.04
C ALA A 93 7.62 -36.99 -7.82
N THR A 94 6.49 -37.47 -8.31
CA THR A 94 6.43 -38.57 -9.29
C THR A 94 6.36 -37.98 -10.69
N ILE A 95 7.32 -38.33 -11.55
CA ILE A 95 7.39 -37.94 -12.95
C ILE A 95 6.74 -39.02 -13.81
N ASN A 96 5.83 -38.62 -14.69
CA ASN A 96 5.17 -39.52 -15.62
C ASN A 96 5.13 -38.94 -17.03
N GLY A 97 5.61 -39.69 -18.02
CA GLY A 97 5.58 -39.35 -19.44
C GLY A 97 4.43 -39.98 -20.23
N LYS A 98 3.53 -40.71 -19.57
CA LYS A 98 2.42 -41.46 -20.23
C LYS A 98 1.06 -41.20 -19.59
N PHE A 99 0.75 -39.93 -19.31
CA PHE A 99 -0.56 -39.54 -18.79
C PHE A 99 -1.57 -39.29 -19.91
N LEU A 100 -2.84 -39.60 -19.64
CA LEU A 100 -3.99 -39.27 -20.46
C LEU A 100 -4.95 -38.38 -19.69
N GLU A 101 -5.52 -37.41 -20.40
CA GLU A 101 -6.64 -36.59 -19.96
C GLU A 101 -7.90 -37.06 -20.68
N LEU A 102 -8.97 -37.32 -19.93
CA LEU A 102 -10.31 -37.56 -20.43
C LEU A 102 -11.13 -36.29 -20.27
N SER A 103 -11.60 -35.74 -21.38
CA SER A 103 -12.49 -34.59 -21.41
C SER A 103 -13.94 -35.01 -21.66
N ASP A 104 -14.86 -34.37 -20.94
CA ASP A 104 -16.28 -34.48 -21.21
C ASP A 104 -16.68 -33.54 -22.37
N GLY A 105 -17.23 -34.11 -23.43
CA GLY A 105 -17.66 -33.40 -24.63
C GLY A 105 -16.79 -33.68 -25.85
N PRO A 106 -17.18 -33.15 -27.02
CA PRO A 106 -16.60 -33.53 -28.31
C PRO A 106 -15.21 -32.96 -28.58
N MET A 107 -14.65 -32.17 -27.68
CA MET A 107 -13.32 -31.56 -27.80
C MET A 107 -12.70 -31.32 -26.44
N SER A 108 -11.36 -31.34 -26.37
CA SER A 108 -10.63 -30.82 -25.22
C SER A 108 -10.61 -29.29 -25.30
N LEU A 109 -11.07 -28.63 -24.23
CA LEU A 109 -11.01 -27.18 -24.11
C LEU A 109 -9.60 -26.70 -23.74
N THR A 110 -9.29 -25.44 -24.04
CA THR A 110 -7.99 -24.84 -23.68
C THR A 110 -7.92 -24.61 -22.18
N SER A 111 -9.04 -24.18 -21.58
CA SER A 111 -9.17 -23.97 -20.13
C SER A 111 -9.01 -25.24 -19.28
N LYS A 112 -9.20 -26.42 -19.89
CA LYS A 112 -9.31 -27.71 -19.22
C LYS A 112 -10.51 -27.83 -18.27
N ASN A 113 -11.48 -26.93 -18.36
CA ASN A 113 -12.67 -26.98 -17.50
C ASN A 113 -13.57 -28.19 -17.75
N ASN A 114 -13.41 -28.86 -18.88
CA ASN A 114 -14.11 -30.11 -19.18
C ASN A 114 -13.27 -31.37 -18.93
N ALA A 115 -12.09 -31.27 -18.32
CA ALA A 115 -11.32 -32.44 -17.89
C ALA A 115 -12.00 -33.10 -16.69
N VAL A 116 -12.28 -34.41 -16.80
CA VAL A 116 -12.99 -35.18 -15.76
C VAL A 116 -12.11 -36.27 -15.13
N VAL A 117 -11.12 -36.77 -15.87
CA VAL A 117 -10.14 -37.74 -15.37
C VAL A 117 -8.77 -37.41 -15.93
N ILE A 118 -7.74 -37.52 -15.09
CA ILE A 118 -6.34 -37.62 -15.52
C ILE A 118 -5.70 -38.84 -14.84
N GLY A 119 -4.73 -39.46 -15.51
CA GLY A 119 -3.99 -40.58 -14.94
C GLY A 119 -3.07 -41.26 -15.94
N PRO A 120 -2.31 -42.29 -15.51
CA PRO A 120 -1.55 -43.14 -16.41
C PRO A 120 -2.46 -43.75 -17.49
N GLY A 121 -1.97 -43.85 -18.72
CA GLY A 121 -2.83 -44.21 -19.86
C GLY A 121 -3.63 -45.50 -19.65
N ASP A 122 -2.98 -46.55 -19.13
CA ASP A 122 -3.64 -47.84 -18.88
C ASP A 122 -4.75 -47.72 -17.82
N ASP A 123 -4.59 -46.88 -16.81
CA ASP A 123 -5.58 -46.68 -15.76
C ASP A 123 -6.80 -45.90 -16.28
N VAL A 124 -6.57 -44.90 -17.13
CA VAL A 124 -7.64 -44.08 -17.72
C VAL A 124 -8.45 -44.88 -18.74
N TRP A 125 -7.80 -45.71 -19.56
CA TRP A 125 -8.49 -46.58 -20.52
C TRP A 125 -9.39 -47.61 -19.86
N ASN A 126 -8.95 -48.14 -18.71
CA ASN A 126 -9.63 -49.24 -18.01
C ASN A 126 -10.56 -48.75 -16.90
N ARG A 127 -10.69 -47.44 -16.68
CA ARG A 127 -11.54 -46.88 -15.63
C ARG A 127 -13.01 -47.11 -16.00
N GLU A 128 -13.71 -47.90 -15.21
CA GLU A 128 -15.17 -48.00 -15.35
C GLU A 128 -15.80 -46.62 -15.09
N PRO A 129 -16.81 -46.21 -15.89
CA PRO A 129 -17.55 -44.99 -15.62
C PRO A 129 -18.17 -45.08 -14.22
N THR A 130 -17.69 -44.27 -13.29
CA THR A 130 -18.33 -44.13 -11.98
C THR A 130 -19.58 -43.26 -12.13
N GLU A 131 -20.57 -43.39 -11.23
CA GLU A 131 -21.80 -42.59 -11.28
C GLU A 131 -21.54 -41.06 -11.31
N ALA A 132 -20.37 -40.60 -10.86
CA ALA A 132 -19.94 -39.21 -10.89
C ALA A 132 -19.38 -38.73 -12.24
N VAL A 133 -19.01 -39.64 -13.14
CA VAL A 133 -18.46 -39.33 -14.48
C VAL A 133 -19.10 -40.30 -15.46
N VAL A 134 -20.33 -40.00 -15.90
CA VAL A 134 -20.88 -40.57 -17.13
C VAL A 134 -20.41 -39.65 -18.25
N PRO A 135 -19.35 -40.01 -19.00
CA PRO A 135 -18.88 -39.16 -20.07
C PRO A 135 -20.03 -38.98 -21.06
N SER A 136 -20.18 -37.78 -21.61
CA SER A 136 -21.06 -37.56 -22.76
C SER A 136 -20.79 -38.59 -23.87
N ARG A 137 -21.74 -38.74 -24.80
CA ARG A 137 -21.70 -39.78 -25.85
C ARG A 137 -20.41 -39.81 -26.70
N MET A 138 -19.56 -38.78 -26.63
CA MET A 138 -18.31 -38.66 -27.39
C MET A 138 -17.19 -38.08 -26.51
N PRO A 139 -16.59 -38.87 -25.60
CA PRO A 139 -15.46 -38.40 -24.81
C PRO A 139 -14.21 -38.21 -25.69
N VAL A 140 -13.33 -37.29 -25.29
CA VAL A 140 -12.04 -37.07 -25.96
C VAL A 140 -10.90 -37.42 -25.03
N TYR A 141 -9.97 -38.25 -25.53
CA TYR A 141 -8.73 -38.60 -24.85
C TYR A 141 -7.59 -37.76 -25.43
N ARG A 142 -6.83 -37.10 -24.55
CA ARG A 142 -5.68 -36.29 -24.93
C ARG A 142 -4.42 -36.81 -24.23
N PRO A 143 -3.38 -37.20 -24.98
CA PRO A 143 -2.06 -37.42 -24.42
C PRO A 143 -1.53 -36.14 -23.76
N MET A 144 -1.09 -36.28 -22.51
CA MET A 144 -0.46 -35.21 -21.77
C MET A 144 1.05 -35.27 -21.97
N LYS A 145 1.72 -34.12 -21.88
CA LYS A 145 3.17 -34.04 -21.75
C LYS A 145 3.61 -34.61 -20.39
N THR A 146 4.82 -34.30 -19.94
CA THR A 146 5.27 -34.73 -18.61
C THR A 146 4.32 -34.24 -17.54
N VAL A 147 3.77 -35.15 -16.75
CA VAL A 147 2.96 -34.82 -15.57
C VAL A 147 3.79 -35.07 -14.32
N LEU A 148 3.84 -34.07 -13.45
CA LEU A 148 4.38 -34.19 -12.10
C LEU A 148 3.23 -34.41 -11.12
N VAL A 149 3.37 -35.39 -10.24
CA VAL A 149 2.40 -35.69 -9.18
C VAL A 149 3.08 -35.60 -7.83
N PHE A 150 2.54 -34.74 -6.96
CA PHE A 150 2.97 -34.55 -5.58
C PHE A 150 1.95 -35.20 -4.64
N GLU A 151 2.44 -35.90 -3.62
CA GLU A 151 1.60 -36.34 -2.50
C GLU A 151 1.58 -35.21 -1.46
N THR A 152 0.38 -34.79 -1.06
CA THR A 152 0.19 -33.64 -0.16
C THR A 152 -1.03 -33.83 0.73
N GLU A 153 -1.10 -33.07 1.82
CA GLU A 153 -2.23 -33.06 2.74
C GLU A 153 -3.16 -31.90 2.42
N VAL A 154 -4.46 -32.18 2.30
CA VAL A 154 -5.50 -31.22 1.93
C VAL A 154 -6.64 -31.31 2.94
N VAL A 155 -7.31 -30.18 3.22
CA VAL A 155 -8.52 -30.19 4.07
C VAL A 155 -9.58 -31.08 3.44
N ALA A 156 -10.08 -32.08 4.18
CA ALA A 156 -11.03 -33.08 3.68
C ALA A 156 -12.27 -32.46 3.00
N ASP A 157 -12.73 -31.35 3.56
CA ASP A 157 -13.86 -30.55 3.09
C ASP A 157 -13.71 -30.10 1.62
N CYS A 158 -12.49 -29.95 1.12
CA CYS A 158 -12.23 -29.55 -0.26
C CYS A 158 -12.90 -30.49 -1.27
N PHE A 159 -12.80 -31.80 -1.06
CA PHE A 159 -13.36 -32.79 -1.98
C PHE A 159 -14.87 -32.94 -1.80
N GLU A 160 -15.36 -32.87 -0.56
CA GLU A 160 -16.79 -32.95 -0.26
C GLU A 160 -17.56 -31.75 -0.84
N ALA A 161 -17.08 -30.53 -0.58
CA ALA A 161 -17.67 -29.31 -1.11
C ALA A 161 -17.65 -29.31 -2.65
N TRP A 162 -16.57 -29.81 -3.25
CA TRP A 162 -16.46 -29.87 -4.71
C TRP A 162 -17.42 -30.88 -5.34
N ARG A 163 -17.59 -32.09 -4.75
CA ARG A 163 -18.60 -33.06 -5.21
C ARG A 163 -20.01 -32.47 -5.19
N ASN A 164 -20.31 -31.69 -4.14
CA ASN A 164 -21.63 -31.12 -3.93
C ASN A 164 -21.87 -29.78 -4.65
N LYS A 165 -20.87 -29.23 -5.37
CA LYS A 165 -20.97 -27.90 -5.98
C LYS A 165 -22.15 -27.72 -6.92
N ALA A 166 -22.54 -28.78 -7.63
CA ALA A 166 -23.66 -28.76 -8.58
C ALA A 166 -25.04 -28.63 -7.88
N ASN A 167 -25.09 -28.96 -6.58
CA ASN A 167 -26.30 -28.88 -5.76
C ASN A 167 -26.45 -27.52 -5.05
N VAL A 168 -25.46 -26.62 -5.18
CA VAL A 168 -25.52 -25.28 -4.57
C VAL A 168 -26.50 -24.42 -5.34
N ALA A 169 -27.61 -24.07 -4.70
CA ALA A 169 -28.68 -23.32 -5.34
C ALA A 169 -28.26 -21.88 -5.68
N PRO A 170 -28.78 -21.29 -6.77
CA PRO A 170 -28.63 -19.87 -7.05
C PRO A 170 -29.20 -19.03 -5.89
N GLY A 171 -28.33 -18.41 -5.07
CA GLY A 171 -28.71 -17.65 -3.86
C GLY A 171 -28.34 -18.32 -2.52
N ASP A 172 -27.82 -19.54 -2.54
CA ASP A 172 -27.20 -20.16 -1.35
C ASP A 172 -25.80 -19.55 -1.14
N HIS A 173 -25.78 -18.41 -0.45
CA HIS A 173 -24.56 -17.68 -0.18
C HIS A 173 -23.56 -18.54 0.60
N THR A 174 -23.98 -19.32 1.59
CA THR A 174 -23.08 -20.17 2.39
C THR A 174 -22.42 -21.26 1.54
N GLY A 175 -23.19 -21.95 0.69
CA GLY A 175 -22.65 -22.94 -0.25
C GLY A 175 -21.66 -22.33 -1.25
N ILE A 176 -21.97 -21.16 -1.81
CA ILE A 176 -21.07 -20.41 -2.70
C ILE A 176 -19.77 -20.06 -1.98
N ARG A 177 -19.85 -19.57 -0.74
CA ARG A 177 -18.68 -19.21 0.08
C ARG A 177 -17.78 -20.41 0.34
N ARG A 178 -18.36 -21.55 0.71
CA ARG A 178 -17.61 -22.80 0.96
C ARG A 178 -16.84 -23.24 -0.29
N VAL A 179 -17.48 -23.28 -1.46
CA VAL A 179 -16.80 -23.67 -2.72
C VAL A 179 -15.69 -22.67 -3.10
N ASN A 180 -15.93 -21.37 -2.96
CA ASN A 180 -14.92 -20.35 -3.24
C ASN A 180 -13.70 -20.46 -2.31
N ARG A 181 -13.93 -20.69 -1.01
CA ARG A 181 -12.87 -20.91 0.00
C ARG A 181 -12.00 -22.10 -0.39
N VAL A 182 -12.62 -23.21 -0.77
CA VAL A 182 -11.92 -24.42 -1.24
C VAL A 182 -11.05 -24.12 -2.46
N MET A 183 -11.57 -23.39 -3.45
CA MET A 183 -10.79 -23.03 -4.62
C MET A 183 -9.62 -22.08 -4.29
N GLN A 184 -9.83 -21.11 -3.41
CA GLN A 184 -8.76 -20.21 -2.96
C GLN A 184 -7.65 -20.98 -2.22
N TYR A 185 -8.02 -21.92 -1.34
CA TYR A 185 -7.08 -22.81 -0.65
C TYR A 185 -6.27 -23.64 -1.64
N LEU A 186 -6.93 -24.33 -2.57
CA LEU A 186 -6.26 -25.21 -3.54
C LEU A 186 -5.37 -24.42 -4.52
N LYS A 187 -5.77 -23.20 -4.92
CA LYS A 187 -4.92 -22.30 -5.71
C LYS A 187 -3.66 -21.92 -4.94
N SER A 188 -3.77 -21.51 -3.67
CA SER A 188 -2.61 -21.22 -2.81
C SER A 188 -1.69 -22.44 -2.68
N LEU A 189 -2.25 -23.64 -2.48
CA LEU A 189 -1.49 -24.88 -2.38
C LEU A 189 -0.73 -25.17 -3.68
N ALA A 190 -1.40 -25.10 -4.83
CA ALA A 190 -0.78 -25.33 -6.14
C ALA A 190 0.33 -24.31 -6.45
N THR A 191 0.08 -23.03 -6.17
CA THR A 191 1.09 -21.98 -6.31
C THR A 191 2.31 -22.22 -5.42
N ALA A 192 2.13 -22.71 -4.20
CA ALA A 192 3.23 -23.06 -3.29
C ALA A 192 4.06 -24.28 -3.73
N HIS A 193 3.56 -25.07 -4.70
CA HIS A 193 4.32 -26.20 -5.26
C HIS A 193 5.21 -25.84 -6.46
N ILE A 194 5.03 -24.66 -7.07
CA ILE A 194 5.84 -24.20 -8.21
C ILE A 194 7.35 -24.19 -7.92
N PRO A 195 7.84 -23.77 -6.73
CA PRO A 195 9.26 -23.83 -6.41
C PRO A 195 9.86 -25.24 -6.51
N PHE A 196 9.11 -26.28 -6.12
CA PHE A 196 9.55 -27.67 -6.26
C PHE A 196 9.57 -28.11 -7.72
N VAL A 197 8.56 -27.74 -8.52
CA VAL A 197 8.54 -27.97 -9.97
C VAL A 197 9.79 -27.37 -10.62
N ASN A 198 10.10 -26.11 -10.32
CA ASN A 198 11.28 -25.44 -10.86
C ASN A 198 12.59 -26.02 -10.33
N ARG A 199 12.62 -26.51 -9.09
CA ARG A 199 13.79 -27.23 -8.56
C ARG A 199 14.07 -28.50 -9.37
N LEU A 200 13.04 -29.28 -9.65
CA LEU A 200 13.14 -30.48 -10.49
C LEU A 200 13.61 -30.14 -11.91
N ILE A 201 12.98 -29.14 -12.55
CA ILE A 201 13.35 -28.70 -13.90
C ILE A 201 14.81 -28.23 -13.94
N THR A 202 15.25 -27.43 -12.97
CA THR A 202 16.63 -26.93 -12.93
C THR A 202 17.62 -28.07 -12.69
N SER A 203 17.31 -29.03 -11.81
CA SER A 203 18.12 -30.23 -11.63
C SER A 203 18.19 -31.07 -12.92
N TYR A 204 17.08 -31.23 -13.62
CA TYR A 204 17.04 -31.91 -14.92
C TYR A 204 17.91 -31.19 -15.95
N ARG A 205 17.71 -29.88 -16.15
CA ARG A 205 18.50 -29.06 -17.08
C ARG A 205 19.98 -29.10 -16.79
N SER A 206 20.36 -29.07 -15.52
CA SER A 206 21.76 -29.17 -15.12
C SER A 206 22.36 -30.55 -15.45
N ALA A 207 21.55 -31.60 -15.47
CA ALA A 207 22.00 -32.96 -15.77
C ALA A 207 21.96 -33.29 -17.27
N SER A 208 20.99 -32.76 -18.01
CA SER A 208 20.73 -33.08 -19.43
C SER A 208 21.24 -32.03 -20.40
N LEU A 209 21.44 -30.79 -19.96
CA LEU A 209 21.65 -29.61 -20.80
C LEU A 209 20.53 -29.39 -21.82
N ASP A 210 19.32 -29.87 -21.54
CA ASP A 210 18.15 -29.71 -22.42
C ASP A 210 17.77 -28.22 -22.58
N PRO A 211 17.87 -27.64 -23.79
CA PRO A 211 17.54 -26.24 -24.04
C PRO A 211 16.03 -25.99 -24.11
N TYR A 212 15.20 -27.02 -24.23
CA TYR A 212 13.73 -26.89 -24.31
C TYR A 212 13.06 -26.84 -22.94
N ALA A 213 13.69 -27.41 -21.91
CA ALA A 213 13.22 -27.30 -20.54
C ALA A 213 13.58 -25.91 -19.98
N PHE A 214 12.62 -25.23 -19.36
CA PHE A 214 12.80 -23.92 -18.74
C PHE A 214 11.98 -23.82 -17.45
N GLU A 215 12.41 -22.94 -16.52
CA GLU A 215 11.67 -22.67 -15.30
C GLU A 215 10.28 -22.11 -15.64
N VAL A 216 9.25 -22.68 -15.04
CA VAL A 216 7.84 -22.37 -15.27
C VAL A 216 7.29 -21.42 -14.22
N SER A 217 6.27 -20.67 -14.60
CA SER A 217 5.49 -19.78 -13.75
C SER A 217 4.01 -20.20 -13.72
N GLU A 218 3.16 -19.52 -12.95
CA GLU A 218 1.71 -19.78 -12.98
C GLU A 218 1.14 -19.69 -14.40
N TRP A 219 1.75 -18.88 -15.27
CA TRP A 219 1.35 -18.73 -16.67
C TRP A 219 1.67 -19.93 -17.56
N ASP A 220 2.78 -20.61 -17.28
CA ASP A 220 3.25 -21.75 -18.08
C ASP A 220 2.57 -23.05 -17.65
N VAL A 221 2.11 -23.12 -16.40
CA VAL A 221 1.37 -24.24 -15.82
C VAL A 221 0.06 -23.76 -15.15
N PRO A 222 -0.89 -23.20 -15.93
CA PRO A 222 -2.07 -22.55 -15.37
C PRO A 222 -3.13 -23.53 -14.85
N ALA A 223 -3.10 -24.79 -15.28
CA ALA A 223 -4.06 -25.83 -14.90
C ALA A 223 -3.37 -26.90 -14.03
N TRP A 224 -3.88 -27.05 -12.81
CA TRP A 224 -3.48 -28.06 -11.84
C TRP A 224 -4.68 -28.94 -11.49
N PHE A 225 -4.41 -30.09 -10.90
CA PHE A 225 -5.44 -31.05 -10.53
C PHE A 225 -5.18 -31.60 -9.13
N ALA A 226 -6.18 -31.59 -8.27
CA ALA A 226 -6.15 -32.32 -7.00
C ALA A 226 -7.07 -33.54 -7.09
N GLU A 227 -6.57 -34.70 -6.71
CA GLU A 227 -7.31 -35.96 -6.73
C GLU A 227 -7.29 -36.64 -5.37
N HIS A 228 -8.46 -37.11 -4.93
CA HIS A 228 -8.62 -37.91 -3.72
C HIS A 228 -9.84 -38.83 -3.86
N GLU A 229 -9.64 -40.13 -3.64
CA GLU A 229 -10.69 -41.17 -3.72
C GLU A 229 -11.54 -41.07 -4.99
N GLY A 230 -10.90 -40.83 -6.13
CA GLY A 230 -11.55 -40.72 -7.43
C GLY A 230 -12.28 -39.40 -7.68
N THR A 231 -12.27 -38.47 -6.74
CA THR A 231 -12.77 -37.10 -6.93
C THR A 231 -11.67 -36.23 -7.51
N LEU A 232 -11.89 -35.68 -8.71
CA LEU A 232 -10.96 -34.77 -9.36
C LEU A 232 -11.43 -33.31 -9.23
N VAL A 233 -10.54 -32.46 -8.72
CA VAL A 233 -10.72 -31.00 -8.64
C VAL A 233 -9.73 -30.35 -9.59
N ARG A 234 -10.23 -29.64 -10.61
CA ARG A 234 -9.40 -28.80 -11.48
C ARG A 234 -9.15 -27.45 -10.83
N ILE A 235 -7.88 -27.05 -10.77
CA ILE A 235 -7.41 -25.83 -10.11
C ILE A 235 -6.83 -24.91 -11.19
N GLY A 236 -7.53 -23.80 -11.47
CA GLY A 236 -7.05 -22.75 -12.36
C GLY A 236 -6.27 -21.68 -11.60
N LEU A 237 -4.99 -21.53 -11.89
CA LEU A 237 -4.17 -20.49 -11.26
C LEU A 237 -4.47 -19.10 -11.81
N ILE A 238 -4.83 -19.00 -13.10
CA ILE A 238 -5.02 -17.73 -13.80
C ILE A 238 -6.42 -17.70 -14.44
N PRO A 239 -7.33 -16.84 -13.96
CA PRO A 239 -8.65 -16.61 -14.55
C PRO A 239 -8.66 -16.41 -16.06
N TYR A 240 -7.70 -15.65 -16.60
CA TYR A 240 -7.61 -15.43 -18.03
C TYR A 240 -7.49 -16.75 -18.83
N TRP A 241 -6.86 -17.77 -18.25
CA TRP A 241 -6.73 -19.10 -18.84
C TRP A 241 -7.98 -19.97 -18.64
N ASP A 242 -8.85 -19.61 -17.70
CA ASP A 242 -10.09 -20.35 -17.43
C ASP A 242 -11.18 -20.05 -18.48
N GLU A 243 -11.01 -18.98 -19.26
CA GLU A 243 -11.93 -18.56 -20.29
C GLU A 243 -11.61 -19.21 -21.64
N ASP A 244 -12.55 -19.98 -22.20
CA ASP A 244 -12.50 -20.43 -23.60
C ASP A 244 -13.16 -19.43 -24.57
N THR A 245 -13.64 -18.30 -24.05
CA THR A 245 -14.29 -17.22 -24.82
C THR A 245 -13.69 -15.87 -24.47
N TYR A 246 -14.08 -14.84 -25.21
CA TYR A 246 -13.57 -13.49 -24.96
C TYR A 246 -14.03 -12.98 -23.58
N PRO A 247 -13.13 -12.41 -22.74
CA PRO A 247 -13.51 -11.93 -21.41
C PRO A 247 -14.65 -10.90 -21.46
N THR A 248 -15.61 -11.04 -20.53
CA THR A 248 -16.78 -10.16 -20.45
C THR A 248 -16.84 -9.42 -19.12
N VAL A 249 -17.48 -8.26 -19.12
CA VAL A 249 -17.81 -7.48 -17.93
C VAL A 249 -19.32 -7.25 -17.87
N ASN A 250 -19.84 -7.17 -16.64
CA ASN A 250 -21.24 -6.80 -16.44
C ASN A 250 -21.40 -5.28 -16.58
N ARG A 251 -22.17 -4.85 -17.58
CA ARG A 251 -22.62 -3.46 -17.72
C ARG A 251 -24.15 -3.44 -17.73
N GLN A 252 -24.75 -2.84 -16.70
CA GLN A 252 -26.21 -2.70 -16.56
C GLN A 252 -26.96 -4.04 -16.58
N GLY A 253 -26.42 -5.08 -15.93
CA GLY A 253 -27.03 -6.40 -15.87
C GLY A 253 -26.85 -7.26 -17.12
N ARG A 254 -26.04 -6.80 -18.09
CA ARG A 254 -25.69 -7.56 -19.30
C ARG A 254 -24.20 -7.84 -19.35
N GLN A 255 -23.84 -9.08 -19.67
CA GLN A 255 -22.46 -9.44 -19.97
C GLN A 255 -22.10 -8.93 -21.35
N VAL A 256 -21.08 -8.09 -21.44
CA VAL A 256 -20.56 -7.55 -22.70
C VAL A 256 -19.05 -7.78 -22.80
N PRO A 257 -18.49 -8.02 -24.00
CA PRO A 257 -17.05 -8.14 -24.18
C PRO A 257 -16.29 -6.92 -23.63
N PHE A 258 -15.17 -7.15 -22.93
CA PHE A 258 -14.32 -6.08 -22.42
C PHE A 258 -13.22 -5.72 -23.42
N PHE A 259 -13.31 -4.53 -24.00
CA PHE A 259 -12.27 -4.01 -24.89
C PHE A 259 -11.39 -3.00 -24.15
N ALA A 260 -10.12 -3.35 -23.95
CA ALA A 260 -9.16 -2.50 -23.23
C ALA A 260 -8.74 -1.25 -24.02
N THR A 261 -8.90 -1.26 -25.34
CA THR A 261 -8.54 -0.16 -26.26
C THR A 261 -9.36 -0.27 -27.54
N SER A 262 -9.37 0.78 -28.36
CA SER A 262 -10.01 0.78 -29.68
C SER A 262 -9.03 0.44 -30.81
N LEU A 263 -9.56 0.02 -31.96
CA LEU A 263 -8.74 -0.19 -33.16
C LEU A 263 -8.04 1.10 -33.61
N ASP A 264 -8.70 2.25 -33.48
CA ASP A 264 -8.14 3.55 -33.87
C ASP A 264 -6.95 3.93 -32.99
N GLU A 265 -7.03 3.68 -31.68
CA GLU A 265 -5.92 3.89 -30.74
C GLU A 265 -4.73 2.96 -31.05
N VAL A 266 -5.00 1.68 -31.33
CA VAL A 266 -3.96 0.73 -31.74
C VAL A 266 -3.31 1.18 -33.05
N GLN A 267 -4.09 1.62 -34.03
CA GLN A 267 -3.59 2.11 -35.31
C GLN A 267 -2.76 3.39 -35.16
N LEU A 268 -3.17 4.30 -34.27
CA LEU A 268 -2.42 5.49 -33.93
C LEU A 268 -1.07 5.15 -33.29
N ARG A 269 -1.07 4.24 -32.31
CA ARG A 269 0.14 3.79 -31.62
C ARG A 269 1.06 2.96 -32.52
N ALA A 270 0.52 2.16 -33.43
CA ALA A 270 1.29 1.43 -34.43
C ALA A 270 2.06 2.35 -35.40
N GLY A 271 1.60 3.59 -35.58
CA GLY A 271 2.27 4.60 -36.39
C GLY A 271 3.17 5.57 -35.62
N THR A 272 3.30 5.43 -34.29
CA THR A 272 4.05 6.35 -33.44
C THR A 272 5.25 5.62 -32.82
N ASP A 273 6.42 6.26 -32.80
CA ASP A 273 7.58 5.72 -32.09
C ASP A 273 7.28 5.64 -30.58
N VAL A 274 7.61 4.50 -29.99
CA VAL A 274 7.40 4.25 -28.56
C VAL A 274 8.42 5.06 -27.75
N THR A 275 8.00 5.62 -26.62
CA THR A 275 8.90 6.39 -25.76
C THR A 275 10.04 5.49 -25.27
N PRO A 276 11.31 5.92 -25.28
CA PRO A 276 12.40 5.11 -24.79
C PRO A 276 12.15 4.59 -23.35
N GLY A 277 12.21 3.27 -23.16
CA GLY A 277 11.94 2.59 -21.90
C GLY A 277 10.46 2.19 -21.68
N GLU A 278 9.51 2.67 -22.49
CA GLU A 278 8.08 2.36 -22.34
C GLU A 278 7.80 0.88 -22.67
N LEU A 279 8.46 0.31 -23.68
CA LEU A 279 8.34 -1.13 -23.98
C LEU A 279 8.87 -1.99 -22.83
N GLU A 280 10.02 -1.66 -22.26
CA GLU A 280 10.61 -2.37 -21.13
C GLU A 280 9.72 -2.28 -19.88
N LEU A 281 9.00 -1.16 -19.70
CA LEU A 281 8.04 -1.03 -18.61
C LEU A 281 6.79 -1.88 -18.84
N LEU A 282 6.26 -1.92 -20.06
CA LEU A 282 5.14 -2.79 -20.45
C LEU A 282 5.51 -4.27 -20.32
N ASP A 283 6.74 -4.63 -20.68
CA ASP A 283 7.30 -5.96 -20.47
C ASP A 283 7.46 -6.27 -18.99
N ALA A 284 7.85 -5.29 -18.16
CA ALA A 284 7.92 -5.47 -16.71
C ALA A 284 6.56 -5.90 -16.14
N TYR A 285 5.46 -5.22 -16.52
CA TYR A 285 4.12 -5.63 -16.14
C TYR A 285 3.75 -6.99 -16.71
N SER A 286 4.00 -7.25 -17.98
CA SER A 286 3.67 -8.53 -18.61
C SER A 286 4.40 -9.71 -17.95
N LEU A 287 5.67 -9.52 -17.58
CA LEU A 287 6.46 -10.51 -16.85
C LEU A 287 6.01 -10.64 -15.40
N MET A 288 5.66 -9.52 -14.76
CA MET A 288 5.02 -9.50 -13.45
C MET A 288 3.77 -10.36 -13.56
N TYR A 289 2.73 -9.92 -14.28
CA TYR A 289 1.75 -10.69 -15.09
C TYR A 289 1.83 -12.21 -14.99
N ARG A 290 2.89 -12.72 -15.60
CA ARG A 290 3.07 -14.14 -15.87
C ARG A 290 3.67 -14.91 -14.69
N GLY A 291 4.22 -14.22 -13.68
CA GLY A 291 4.92 -14.87 -12.56
C GLY A 291 6.44 -14.91 -12.74
N ARG A 292 6.98 -14.20 -13.73
CA ARG A 292 8.42 -14.07 -14.00
C ARG A 292 9.00 -12.87 -13.27
N PHE A 293 8.97 -12.92 -11.94
CA PHE A 293 9.26 -11.78 -11.07
C PHE A 293 10.69 -11.23 -11.21
N GLY A 294 11.69 -12.10 -11.33
CA GLY A 294 13.09 -11.68 -11.53
C GLY A 294 13.29 -10.91 -12.84
N ASP A 295 12.63 -11.33 -13.91
CA ASP A 295 12.70 -10.65 -15.21
C ASP A 295 11.89 -9.34 -15.21
N ALA A 296 10.76 -9.31 -14.49
CA ALA A 296 9.99 -8.09 -14.28
C ALA A 296 10.82 -6.98 -13.61
N VAL A 297 11.53 -7.32 -12.53
CA VAL A 297 12.44 -6.39 -11.83
C VAL A 297 13.54 -5.90 -12.77
N ARG A 298 14.16 -6.80 -13.55
CA ARG A 298 15.17 -6.42 -14.54
C ARG A 298 14.62 -5.42 -15.54
N SER A 299 13.45 -5.72 -16.11
CA SER A 299 12.82 -4.89 -17.13
C SER A 299 12.42 -3.51 -16.58
N ALA A 300 11.89 -3.46 -15.36
CA ALA A 300 11.56 -2.20 -14.69
C ALA A 300 12.78 -1.29 -14.47
N VAL A 301 13.92 -1.85 -14.05
CA VAL A 301 15.17 -1.06 -13.90
C VAL A 301 15.68 -0.59 -15.26
N THR A 302 15.69 -1.47 -16.27
CA THR A 302 16.12 -1.10 -17.63
C THR A 302 15.27 0.02 -18.19
N ALA A 303 13.95 -0.01 -18.00
CA ALA A 303 13.03 1.06 -18.41
C ALA A 303 13.46 2.43 -17.86
N ILE A 304 13.80 2.50 -16.57
CA ILE A 304 14.29 3.73 -15.94
C ILE A 304 15.67 4.14 -16.46
N GLU A 305 16.61 3.20 -16.59
CA GLU A 305 17.95 3.49 -17.12
C GLU A 305 17.88 4.11 -18.53
N VAL A 306 17.07 3.51 -19.40
CA VAL A 306 16.84 3.98 -20.78
C VAL A 306 16.13 5.33 -20.78
N ALA A 307 15.09 5.52 -19.96
CA ALA A 307 14.35 6.78 -19.88
C ALA A 307 15.24 7.94 -19.41
N VAL A 308 16.04 7.75 -18.36
CA VAL A 308 16.97 8.77 -17.86
C VAL A 308 17.99 9.15 -18.93
N GLU A 309 18.58 8.16 -19.62
CA GLU A 309 19.55 8.41 -20.68
C GLU A 309 18.91 9.21 -21.83
N ALA A 310 17.74 8.79 -22.32
CA ALA A 310 17.04 9.47 -23.40
C ALA A 310 16.66 10.92 -23.04
N GLN A 311 16.15 11.15 -21.83
CA GLN A 311 15.78 12.48 -21.38
C GLN A 311 17.00 13.37 -21.15
N LEU A 312 18.09 12.82 -20.61
CA LEU A 312 19.36 13.55 -20.45
C LEU A 312 19.93 13.95 -21.82
N THR A 313 19.95 13.04 -22.80
CA THR A 313 20.34 13.34 -24.18
C THR A 313 19.51 14.49 -24.76
N LYS A 314 18.19 14.46 -24.58
CA LYS A 314 17.28 15.52 -25.06
C LYS A 314 17.63 16.87 -24.43
N LEU A 315 17.86 16.93 -23.12
CA LEU A 315 18.21 18.17 -22.40
C LEU A 315 19.59 18.70 -22.80
N LEU A 316 20.60 17.83 -22.92
CA LEU A 316 21.94 18.21 -23.35
C LEU A 316 21.93 18.80 -24.78
N ARG A 317 21.16 18.18 -25.68
CA ARG A 317 20.95 18.69 -27.04
C ARG A 317 20.26 20.04 -27.04
N GLN A 318 19.21 20.23 -26.23
CA GLN A 318 18.53 21.52 -26.07
C GLN A 318 19.44 22.62 -25.52
N ARG A 319 20.46 22.26 -24.72
CA ARG A 319 21.50 23.19 -24.24
C ARG A 319 22.67 23.38 -25.22
N GLY A 320 22.56 22.87 -26.45
CA GLY A 320 23.52 23.13 -27.52
C GLY A 320 24.76 22.23 -27.53
N ARG A 321 24.75 21.10 -26.82
CA ARG A 321 25.82 20.09 -26.91
C ARG A 321 25.77 19.36 -28.26
N THR A 322 26.93 19.04 -28.82
CA THR A 322 27.00 18.22 -30.06
C THR A 322 26.79 16.74 -29.76
N GLU A 323 26.46 15.94 -30.78
CA GLU A 323 26.26 14.49 -30.62
C GLU A 323 27.52 13.78 -30.10
N GLU A 324 28.72 14.23 -30.49
CA GLU A 324 29.99 13.69 -30.00
C GLU A 324 30.17 13.98 -28.50
N GLN A 325 29.88 15.21 -28.07
CA GLN A 325 29.96 15.61 -26.66
C GLN A 325 28.96 14.84 -25.80
N ILE A 326 27.74 14.60 -26.32
CA ILE A 326 26.72 13.81 -25.63
C ILE A 326 27.20 12.37 -25.48
N LYS A 327 27.73 11.75 -26.54
CA LYS A 327 28.26 10.38 -26.48
C LYS A 327 29.42 10.24 -25.50
N GLU A 328 30.36 11.19 -25.53
CA GLU A 328 31.48 11.24 -24.58
C GLU A 328 30.95 11.32 -23.15
N ARG A 329 30.03 12.25 -22.86
CA ARG A 329 29.44 12.43 -21.53
C ARG A 329 28.67 11.20 -21.04
N LEU A 330 27.89 10.56 -21.91
CA LEU A 330 27.20 9.32 -21.57
C LEU A 330 28.20 8.18 -21.33
N SER A 331 29.29 8.10 -22.10
CA SER A 331 30.31 7.08 -21.89
C SER A 331 31.04 7.24 -20.55
N GLU A 332 31.36 8.48 -20.14
CA GLU A 332 31.97 8.78 -18.84
C GLU A 332 31.11 8.32 -17.67
N THR A 333 29.79 8.49 -17.79
CA THR A 333 28.80 8.23 -16.73
C THR A 333 28.14 6.85 -16.85
N MET A 334 28.62 5.98 -17.75
CA MET A 334 28.00 4.69 -18.06
C MET A 334 27.74 3.82 -16.83
N ASN A 335 28.67 3.82 -15.88
CA ASN A 335 28.56 3.02 -14.64
C ASN A 335 27.99 3.82 -13.45
N SER A 336 27.71 5.11 -13.62
CA SER A 336 27.23 5.99 -12.54
C SER A 336 25.82 6.50 -12.83
N PHE A 337 24.86 5.59 -12.70
CA PHE A 337 23.45 5.89 -12.96
C PHE A 337 22.91 7.03 -12.07
N PHE A 338 23.27 7.07 -10.78
CA PHE A 338 22.79 8.13 -9.88
C PHE A 338 23.39 9.50 -10.20
N GLU A 339 24.61 9.57 -10.76
CA GLU A 339 25.16 10.82 -11.28
C GLU A 339 24.33 11.32 -12.48
N ARG A 340 23.94 10.43 -13.41
CA ARG A 340 23.07 10.81 -14.54
C ARG A 340 21.70 11.29 -14.09
N LEU A 341 21.11 10.63 -13.10
CA LEU A 341 19.82 11.04 -12.55
C LEU A 341 19.92 12.41 -11.87
N GLN A 342 20.98 12.66 -11.11
CA GLN A 342 21.23 13.96 -10.48
C GLN A 342 21.51 15.06 -11.52
N GLU A 343 22.26 14.74 -12.58
CA GLU A 343 22.49 15.65 -13.70
C GLU A 343 21.16 15.97 -14.41
N TYR A 344 20.29 14.98 -14.62
CA TYR A 344 18.94 15.21 -15.15
C TYR A 344 18.11 16.12 -14.23
N GLU A 345 18.07 15.88 -12.92
CA GLU A 345 17.35 16.76 -11.96
C GLU A 345 17.86 18.20 -12.05
N HIS A 346 19.18 18.39 -12.11
CA HIS A 346 19.80 19.70 -12.25
C HIS A 346 19.50 20.36 -13.60
N LEU A 347 19.57 19.64 -14.72
CA LEU A 347 19.34 20.22 -16.05
C LEU A 347 17.86 20.50 -16.31
N SER A 348 16.97 19.65 -15.82
CA SER A 348 15.51 19.79 -15.95
C SER A 348 14.90 20.75 -14.96
N GLN A 349 15.63 21.10 -13.89
CA GLN A 349 15.11 21.84 -12.74
C GLN A 349 13.92 21.15 -12.06
N LYS A 350 13.79 19.82 -12.25
CA LYS A 350 12.80 18.97 -11.57
C LYS A 350 13.48 18.20 -10.45
N ARG A 351 12.79 18.10 -9.31
CA ARG A 351 13.20 17.24 -8.20
C ARG A 351 12.40 15.94 -8.22
N LEU A 352 13.07 14.83 -7.89
CA LEU A 352 12.38 13.58 -7.59
C LEU A 352 11.35 13.82 -6.48
N PRO A 353 10.10 13.37 -6.66
CA PRO A 353 9.06 13.52 -5.66
C PRO A 353 9.48 12.99 -4.30
N GLY A 354 9.07 13.70 -3.25
CA GLY A 354 9.26 13.29 -1.87
C GLY A 354 8.37 12.11 -1.48
N PRO A 355 8.19 11.85 -0.16
CA PRO A 355 7.33 10.77 0.28
C PRO A 355 5.98 10.81 -0.42
N ILE A 356 5.65 9.72 -1.09
CA ILE A 356 4.36 9.53 -1.73
C ILE A 356 3.32 9.31 -0.64
N LEU A 357 2.23 10.05 -0.73
CA LEU A 357 1.06 9.82 0.12
C LEU A 357 0.16 8.81 -0.56
N SER A 358 -0.26 7.79 0.19
CA SER A 358 -1.21 6.80 -0.27
C SER A 358 -2.04 6.28 0.90
N GLU A 359 -3.30 5.95 0.63
CA GLU A 359 -4.16 5.23 1.57
C GLU A 359 -3.66 3.80 1.79
N VAL A 360 -2.90 3.26 0.84
CA VAL A 360 -2.29 1.93 0.92
C VAL A 360 -1.06 1.97 1.84
N PRO A 361 -1.08 1.30 3.01
CA PRO A 361 -0.06 1.49 4.04
C PRO A 361 1.39 1.21 3.59
N TYR A 362 1.60 0.24 2.70
CA TYR A 362 2.96 -0.11 2.24
C TYR A 362 3.51 0.85 1.17
N ILE A 363 2.65 1.66 0.55
CA ILE A 363 3.03 2.72 -0.39
C ILE A 363 3.25 4.04 0.34
N ASN A 364 2.53 4.30 1.41
CA ASN A 364 2.65 5.57 2.14
C ASN A 364 4.09 5.78 2.64
N GLY A 365 4.66 6.95 2.34
CA GLY A 365 6.05 7.28 2.68
C GLY A 365 7.10 6.82 1.68
N VAL A 366 6.71 6.12 0.61
CA VAL A 366 7.62 5.67 -0.44
C VAL A 366 8.40 6.85 -1.03
N ARG A 367 9.72 6.68 -1.16
CA ARG A 367 10.62 7.62 -1.85
C ARG A 367 11.18 6.96 -3.09
N LEU A 368 10.87 7.51 -4.25
CA LEU A 368 11.27 6.92 -5.53
C LEU A 368 12.79 6.73 -5.65
N ARG A 369 13.60 7.62 -5.07
CA ARG A 369 15.07 7.45 -5.06
C ARG A 369 15.52 6.24 -4.24
N SER A 370 14.93 6.03 -3.06
CA SER A 370 15.23 4.89 -2.19
C SER A 370 14.69 3.58 -2.77
N GLU A 371 13.49 3.61 -3.34
CA GLU A 371 12.94 2.46 -4.07
C GLU A 371 13.84 2.09 -5.24
N LEU A 372 14.26 3.06 -6.05
CA LEU A 372 15.13 2.81 -7.19
C LEU A 372 16.44 2.15 -6.76
N ASP A 373 17.07 2.62 -5.69
CA ASP A 373 18.28 1.97 -5.14
C ASP A 373 17.98 0.53 -4.72
N TRP A 374 16.89 0.31 -3.97
CA TRP A 374 16.45 -1.01 -3.56
C TRP A 374 16.17 -1.95 -4.75
N VAL A 375 15.43 -1.50 -5.77
CA VAL A 375 15.09 -2.30 -6.96
C VAL A 375 16.35 -2.59 -7.79
N ARG A 376 17.28 -1.62 -7.92
CA ARG A 376 18.59 -1.85 -8.56
C ARG A 376 19.41 -2.90 -7.82
N ASN A 377 19.44 -2.85 -6.48
CA ASN A 377 20.10 -3.85 -5.66
C ASN A 377 19.42 -5.23 -5.80
N LEU A 378 18.09 -5.27 -5.92
CA LEU A 378 17.35 -6.49 -6.19
C LEU A 378 17.68 -7.06 -7.58
N ARG A 379 17.76 -6.23 -8.62
CA ARG A 379 18.26 -6.64 -9.95
C ARG A 379 19.68 -7.19 -9.84
N HIS A 380 20.58 -6.53 -9.11
CA HIS A 380 21.96 -6.99 -8.94
C HIS A 380 22.00 -8.40 -8.33
N LYS A 381 21.21 -8.63 -7.28
CA LYS A 381 21.03 -9.95 -6.65
C LYS A 381 20.50 -11.01 -7.61
N VAL A 382 19.49 -10.68 -8.41
CA VAL A 382 18.94 -11.61 -9.42
C VAL A 382 19.98 -11.97 -10.48
N VAL A 383 20.71 -10.97 -10.99
CA VAL A 383 21.64 -11.14 -12.13
C VAL A 383 22.97 -11.75 -11.71
N HIS A 384 23.56 -11.31 -10.60
CA HIS A 384 24.92 -11.66 -10.20
C HIS A 384 24.98 -12.71 -9.09
N GLU A 385 24.02 -12.72 -8.17
CA GLU A 385 23.97 -13.71 -7.08
C GLU A 385 23.06 -14.90 -7.44
N GLY A 386 22.35 -14.84 -8.57
CA GLY A 386 21.44 -15.88 -9.03
C GLY A 386 20.19 -16.03 -8.16
N ILE A 387 19.87 -15.05 -7.32
CA ILE A 387 18.69 -15.08 -6.44
C ILE A 387 17.42 -15.23 -7.29
N ARG A 388 16.58 -16.19 -6.90
CA ARG A 388 15.27 -16.42 -7.50
C ARG A 388 14.21 -15.73 -6.66
N ILE A 389 13.42 -14.89 -7.32
CA ILE A 389 12.26 -14.26 -6.73
C ILE A 389 11.09 -15.19 -7.00
N ASP A 390 10.57 -15.80 -5.94
CA ASP A 390 9.40 -16.68 -6.00
C ASP A 390 8.10 -15.93 -5.68
N VAL A 391 7.00 -16.66 -5.67
CA VAL A 391 5.67 -16.13 -5.46
C VAL A 391 5.46 -15.49 -4.09
N THR A 392 6.23 -15.86 -3.06
CA THR A 392 6.13 -15.24 -1.73
C THR A 392 6.64 -13.80 -1.74
N GLN A 393 7.49 -13.46 -2.72
CA GLN A 393 8.04 -12.12 -2.91
C GLN A 393 7.24 -11.29 -3.92
N ARG A 394 6.10 -11.80 -4.42
CA ARG A 394 5.23 -11.13 -5.39
C ARG A 394 4.90 -9.70 -5.00
N GLY A 395 4.50 -9.46 -3.74
CA GLY A 395 4.13 -8.12 -3.26
C GLY A 395 5.29 -7.12 -3.37
N ALA A 396 6.51 -7.55 -3.04
CA ALA A 396 7.71 -6.73 -3.20
C ALA A 396 8.00 -6.44 -4.68
N THR A 397 7.86 -7.44 -5.56
CA THR A 397 8.04 -7.23 -7.00
C THR A 397 6.98 -6.31 -7.61
N LEU A 398 5.72 -6.45 -7.20
CA LEU A 398 4.65 -5.56 -7.65
C LEU A 398 4.96 -4.11 -7.25
N ARG A 399 5.33 -3.87 -5.98
CA ARG A 399 5.79 -2.55 -5.51
C ARG A 399 6.97 -2.04 -6.33
N ALA A 400 7.94 -2.89 -6.67
CA ALA A 400 9.05 -2.50 -7.53
C ALA A 400 8.57 -2.00 -8.90
N VAL A 401 7.68 -2.75 -9.56
CA VAL A 401 7.16 -2.38 -10.89
C VAL A 401 6.29 -1.13 -10.82
N GLU A 402 5.41 -1.00 -9.83
CA GLU A 402 4.54 0.17 -9.63
C GLU A 402 5.37 1.44 -9.37
N THR A 403 6.31 1.38 -8.42
CA THR A 403 7.14 2.55 -8.08
C THR A 403 8.07 2.95 -9.22
N MET A 404 8.59 2.01 -10.00
CA MET A 404 9.33 2.33 -11.22
C MET A 404 8.42 2.91 -12.30
N SER A 405 7.16 2.48 -12.40
CA SER A 405 6.20 3.12 -13.31
C SER A 405 5.99 4.59 -12.95
N TRP A 406 5.87 4.92 -11.66
CA TRP A 406 5.73 6.31 -11.21
C TRP A 406 6.95 7.15 -11.52
N LEU A 407 8.14 6.55 -11.35
CA LEU A 407 9.39 7.20 -11.70
C LEU A 407 9.50 7.42 -13.21
N PHE A 408 9.09 6.44 -14.01
CA PHE A 408 9.06 6.54 -15.46
C PHE A 408 8.13 7.66 -15.92
N ASP A 409 6.91 7.71 -15.38
CA ASP A 409 5.94 8.77 -15.69
C ASP A 409 6.49 10.17 -15.32
N TRP A 410 7.18 10.28 -14.18
CA TRP A 410 7.83 11.53 -13.77
C TRP A 410 8.94 11.95 -14.75
N LEU A 411 9.72 11.01 -15.28
CA LEU A 411 10.76 11.27 -16.29
C LEU A 411 10.17 11.69 -17.64
N SER A 412 9.06 11.05 -18.04
CA SER A 412 8.52 11.07 -19.41
C SER A 412 7.51 12.19 -19.70
N TRP A 413 7.21 13.07 -18.74
CA TRP A 413 6.13 14.08 -18.80
C TRP A 413 6.23 15.11 -19.96
N ASP A 414 5.85 14.63 -21.15
CA ASP A 414 5.40 15.33 -22.35
C ASP A 414 4.04 14.74 -22.85
N ASN A 415 3.16 14.30 -21.91
CA ASN A 415 1.77 13.80 -22.11
C ASN A 415 1.51 12.27 -22.15
N SER A 416 2.20 11.43 -21.38
CA SER A 416 1.69 10.06 -21.11
C SER A 416 0.63 10.10 -19.99
N LEU A 417 -0.54 9.53 -20.26
CA LEU A 417 -1.58 9.30 -19.25
C LEU A 417 -0.99 8.44 -18.10
N PRO A 418 -1.28 8.75 -16.82
CA PRO A 418 -0.80 7.94 -15.71
C PRO A 418 -1.34 6.50 -15.82
N PHE A 419 -0.45 5.52 -15.64
CA PHE A 419 -0.76 4.08 -15.80
C PHE A 419 -1.87 3.58 -14.86
N GLU A 420 -2.11 4.27 -13.74
CA GLU A 420 -2.93 3.77 -12.61
C GLU A 420 -4.41 4.15 -12.64
N ASP A 421 -4.82 5.15 -13.43
CA ASP A 421 -6.21 5.62 -13.51
C ASP A 421 -7.00 4.92 -14.64
N ASN A 422 -6.71 3.64 -14.90
CA ASN A 422 -7.29 2.93 -16.04
C ASN A 422 -8.12 1.71 -15.57
N GLU A 423 -9.37 1.64 -16.01
CA GLU A 423 -10.25 0.46 -15.86
C GLU A 423 -9.52 -0.84 -16.27
N ASN A 424 -8.60 -0.74 -17.23
CA ASN A 424 -7.73 -1.83 -17.67
C ASN A 424 -6.86 -2.40 -16.55
N TYR A 425 -6.23 -1.56 -15.71
CA TYR A 425 -5.35 -2.04 -14.65
C TYR A 425 -6.12 -2.91 -13.66
N SER A 426 -7.29 -2.44 -13.24
CA SER A 426 -8.18 -3.17 -12.34
C SER A 426 -8.65 -4.48 -12.98
N PHE A 427 -9.07 -4.42 -14.24
CA PHE A 427 -9.53 -5.60 -14.98
C PHE A 427 -8.45 -6.67 -15.15
N PHE A 428 -7.25 -6.30 -15.60
CA PHE A 428 -6.14 -7.25 -15.78
C PHE A 428 -5.62 -7.80 -14.45
N SER A 429 -5.64 -7.00 -13.39
CA SER A 429 -5.32 -7.47 -12.03
C SER A 429 -6.29 -8.55 -11.56
N MET A 430 -7.59 -8.39 -11.83
CA MET A 430 -8.60 -9.43 -11.56
C MET A 430 -8.35 -10.69 -12.41
N LEU A 431 -8.07 -10.53 -13.70
CA LEU A 431 -7.87 -11.65 -14.62
C LEU A 431 -6.58 -12.45 -14.40
N ARG A 432 -5.58 -11.88 -13.73
CA ARG A 432 -4.42 -12.66 -13.33
C ARG A 432 -4.74 -13.62 -12.19
N GLY A 433 -5.51 -13.12 -11.23
CA GLY A 433 -5.74 -13.78 -9.97
C GLY A 433 -4.59 -13.69 -8.96
N MET A 434 -4.93 -13.97 -7.70
CA MET A 434 -4.00 -13.95 -6.58
C MET A 434 -4.22 -15.16 -5.67
N PRO A 435 -3.16 -15.89 -5.25
CA PRO A 435 -3.29 -16.81 -4.12
C PRO A 435 -3.74 -16.01 -2.91
N PHE A 436 -4.85 -16.42 -2.31
CA PHE A 436 -5.53 -15.63 -1.26
C PHE A 436 -4.94 -15.93 0.12
N TYR A 437 -4.50 -17.16 0.32
CA TYR A 437 -3.95 -17.63 1.58
C TYR A 437 -2.42 -17.77 1.52
N PRO A 438 -1.70 -17.34 2.57
CA PRO A 438 -0.28 -17.60 2.71
C PRO A 438 0.03 -19.10 2.79
N SER A 439 1.27 -19.47 2.51
CA SER A 439 1.74 -20.85 2.59
C SER A 439 3.05 -20.93 3.35
N GLU A 440 3.19 -21.98 4.16
CA GLU A 440 4.34 -22.29 4.98
C GLU A 440 5.04 -23.55 4.48
N TYR A 441 6.38 -23.50 4.47
CA TYR A 441 7.25 -24.62 4.14
C TYR A 441 7.75 -25.26 5.44
N THR A 442 7.06 -26.31 5.87
CA THR A 442 7.33 -27.05 7.11
C THR A 442 8.07 -28.37 6.85
N GLU A 443 8.62 -29.00 7.88
CA GLU A 443 9.26 -30.33 7.74
C GLU A 443 8.28 -31.41 7.27
N SER A 444 6.99 -31.26 7.60
CA SER A 444 5.91 -32.17 7.19
C SER A 444 5.40 -31.96 5.76
N GLY A 445 5.74 -30.85 5.11
CA GLY A 445 5.22 -30.53 3.78
C GLY A 445 4.89 -29.05 3.59
N VAL A 446 4.22 -28.78 2.47
CA VAL A 446 3.63 -27.48 2.16
C VAL A 446 2.29 -27.36 2.88
N ARG A 447 2.10 -26.30 3.66
CA ARG A 447 0.85 -26.03 4.38
C ARG A 447 0.30 -24.67 3.98
N VAL A 448 -0.99 -24.59 3.65
CA VAL A 448 -1.69 -23.31 3.51
C VAL A 448 -2.25 -22.92 4.87
N VAL A 449 -2.12 -21.66 5.26
CA VAL A 449 -2.53 -21.16 6.59
C VAL A 449 -3.53 -20.01 6.44
N PRO A 450 -4.42 -19.78 7.44
CA PRO A 450 -5.36 -18.67 7.42
C PRO A 450 -4.66 -17.32 7.29
N HIS A 451 -5.36 -16.33 6.72
CA HIS A 451 -4.84 -14.98 6.55
C HIS A 451 -5.05 -14.18 7.84
N GLU A 452 -3.98 -13.73 8.50
CA GLU A 452 -4.05 -13.05 9.82
C GLU A 452 -4.93 -11.79 9.84
N PHE A 453 -5.07 -11.09 8.70
CA PHE A 453 -5.87 -9.85 8.62
C PHE A 453 -7.39 -10.06 8.72
N LEU A 454 -7.89 -11.30 8.66
CA LEU A 454 -9.33 -11.57 8.82
C LEU A 454 -9.79 -11.48 10.28
N HIS A 455 -8.88 -11.32 11.25
CA HIS A 455 -9.19 -11.26 12.67
C HIS A 455 -9.19 -9.86 13.30
N ASP A 456 -9.06 -8.78 12.53
CA ASP A 456 -9.23 -7.42 13.09
C ASP A 456 -10.74 -7.11 13.09
N ASP A 457 -11.40 -7.28 14.25
CA ASP A 457 -12.84 -7.03 14.50
C ASP A 457 -13.32 -5.59 14.19
N LYS A 458 -12.48 -4.78 13.55
CA LYS A 458 -12.76 -3.39 13.25
C LYS A 458 -13.43 -3.29 11.89
N PRO A 459 -14.52 -2.53 11.77
CA PRO A 459 -15.08 -2.21 10.47
C PRO A 459 -14.01 -1.59 9.58
N PRO A 460 -14.10 -1.78 8.24
CA PRO A 460 -13.13 -1.19 7.31
C PRO A 460 -13.04 0.31 7.56
N ALA A 461 -11.83 0.76 7.92
CA ALA A 461 -11.57 2.16 8.21
C ALA A 461 -11.87 3.00 6.96
N THR A 462 -12.48 4.17 7.14
CA THR A 462 -12.59 5.13 6.02
C THR A 462 -11.19 5.54 5.57
N ALA A 463 -11.04 6.00 4.32
CA ALA A 463 -9.77 6.54 3.80
C ALA A 463 -9.16 7.57 4.75
N ASP A 464 -9.98 8.48 5.28
CA ASP A 464 -9.56 9.49 6.27
C ASP A 464 -9.06 8.85 7.58
N GLN A 465 -9.73 7.79 8.07
CA GLN A 465 -9.29 7.04 9.25
C GLN A 465 -8.00 6.25 9.00
N MET A 466 -7.80 5.71 7.79
CA MET A 466 -6.57 5.02 7.41
C MET A 466 -5.40 6.00 7.33
N ILE A 467 -5.57 7.13 6.63
CA ILE A 467 -4.56 8.19 6.54
C ILE A 467 -4.26 8.73 7.93
N PHE A 468 -5.27 8.90 8.80
CA PHE A 468 -5.06 9.33 10.17
C PHE A 468 -4.30 8.30 11.00
N GLY A 469 -4.69 7.02 10.94
CA GLY A 469 -3.98 5.92 11.60
C GLY A 469 -2.52 5.85 11.14
N GLN A 470 -2.27 6.05 9.84
CA GLN A 470 -0.92 6.13 9.29
C GLN A 470 -0.16 7.38 9.77
N TYR A 471 -0.83 8.53 9.90
CA TYR A 471 -0.24 9.76 10.43
C TYR A 471 0.21 9.56 11.88
N LEU A 472 -0.68 9.02 12.71
CA LEU A 472 -0.35 8.67 14.10
C LEU A 472 0.80 7.67 14.15
N THR A 473 0.74 6.59 13.36
CA THR A 473 1.79 5.58 13.30
C THR A 473 3.16 6.16 12.93
N THR A 474 3.19 7.04 11.91
CA THR A 474 4.41 7.74 11.46
C THR A 474 5.00 8.58 12.59
N THR A 475 4.16 9.22 13.38
CA THR A 475 4.63 10.07 14.48
C THR A 475 4.93 9.31 15.78
N GLU A 476 4.32 8.14 16.02
CA GLU A 476 4.44 7.38 17.28
C GLU A 476 5.58 6.36 17.26
N ARG A 477 5.88 5.71 16.14
CA ARG A 477 6.89 4.61 16.06
C ARG A 477 8.34 5.07 16.12
N GLY A 478 8.64 6.33 16.44
CA GLY A 478 10.01 6.86 16.52
C GLY A 478 10.74 6.98 15.17
N ALA A 479 10.20 6.43 14.09
CA ALA A 479 10.62 6.69 12.71
C ALA A 479 10.11 8.08 12.29
N SER A 480 10.84 9.10 12.70
CA SER A 480 10.50 10.51 12.57
C SER A 480 10.74 11.05 11.17
N ASP A 481 10.06 10.50 10.18
CA ASP A 481 10.10 11.01 8.82
C ASP A 481 9.40 12.39 8.78
N VAL A 482 10.17 13.46 9.00
CA VAL A 482 9.66 14.84 9.08
C VAL A 482 9.06 15.30 7.75
N ASP A 483 9.62 14.83 6.63
CA ASP A 483 9.11 15.11 5.28
C ASP A 483 7.71 14.49 5.09
N LEU A 484 7.56 13.21 5.44
CA LEU A 484 6.26 12.51 5.32
C LEU A 484 5.24 13.14 6.25
N MET A 485 5.60 13.40 7.50
CA MET A 485 4.74 14.08 8.46
C MET A 485 4.30 15.46 7.94
N ALA A 486 5.22 16.25 7.39
CA ALA A 486 4.90 17.55 6.79
C ALA A 486 3.93 17.40 5.60
N ARG A 487 4.23 16.48 4.67
CA ARG A 487 3.38 16.20 3.51
C ARG A 487 1.98 15.78 3.92
N MET A 488 1.84 14.85 4.87
CA MET A 488 0.55 14.40 5.41
C MET A 488 -0.19 15.53 6.13
N THR A 489 0.53 16.41 6.84
CA THR A 489 -0.04 17.59 7.48
C THR A 489 -0.65 18.53 6.45
N PHE A 490 0.05 18.81 5.35
CA PHE A 490 -0.47 19.67 4.29
C PHE A 490 -1.68 19.06 3.59
N GLU A 491 -1.68 17.75 3.34
CA GLU A 491 -2.83 17.05 2.77
C GLU A 491 -4.05 17.13 3.72
N PHE A 492 -3.85 16.85 5.00
CA PHE A 492 -4.90 16.94 6.02
C PHE A 492 -5.51 18.35 6.09
N LEU A 493 -4.66 19.37 6.10
CA LEU A 493 -5.10 20.77 6.12
C LEU A 493 -5.63 21.24 4.76
N ARG A 494 -5.57 20.43 3.70
CA ARG A 494 -5.92 20.82 2.33
C ARG A 494 -5.13 22.05 1.84
N VAL A 495 -3.85 22.12 2.22
CA VAL A 495 -2.89 23.10 1.75
C VAL A 495 -2.18 22.52 0.52
N ALA A 496 -2.22 23.22 -0.61
CA ALA A 496 -1.56 22.74 -1.82
C ALA A 496 -0.04 22.65 -1.59
N CYS A 497 0.56 21.51 -1.93
CA CYS A 497 1.96 21.23 -1.66
C CYS A 497 2.67 20.69 -2.92
N ASP A 498 3.64 21.45 -3.40
CA ASP A 498 4.53 21.08 -4.50
C ASP A 498 5.95 20.81 -3.98
N GLU A 499 6.76 20.11 -4.77
CA GLU A 499 8.17 19.89 -4.45
C GLU A 499 8.96 21.19 -4.59
N GLY A 500 9.94 21.39 -3.70
CA GLY A 500 10.93 22.45 -3.84
C GLY A 500 11.88 22.22 -5.01
N PRO A 501 12.68 23.22 -5.38
CA PRO A 501 13.67 23.10 -6.47
C PRO A 501 14.69 21.98 -6.19
N PRO A 502 15.28 21.38 -7.24
CA PRO A 502 16.33 20.37 -7.10
C PRO A 502 17.58 20.99 -6.45
N GLU A 503 18.33 20.16 -5.74
CA GLU A 503 19.37 20.55 -4.79
C GLU A 503 20.44 21.49 -5.39
N PRO A 504 20.53 22.76 -4.96
CA PRO A 504 21.68 23.62 -5.27
C PRO A 504 22.76 23.57 -4.18
N THR A 505 22.46 23.00 -3.00
CA THR A 505 23.27 23.10 -1.79
C THR A 505 23.91 21.76 -1.40
N GLN A 506 25.21 21.78 -1.10
CA GLN A 506 25.94 20.62 -0.56
C GLN A 506 25.52 20.25 0.86
N GLU A 507 24.76 21.10 1.55
CA GLU A 507 24.30 20.88 2.92
C GLU A 507 22.85 20.35 2.92
N PRO A 508 22.63 19.05 3.18
CA PRO A 508 21.30 18.43 3.04
C PRO A 508 20.22 19.02 3.94
N ARG A 509 20.65 19.65 5.03
CA ARG A 509 19.78 20.23 6.05
C ARG A 509 19.13 21.53 5.59
N LEU A 510 19.68 22.27 4.62
CA LEU A 510 19.13 23.58 4.25
C LEU A 510 18.29 23.54 2.97
N ARG A 511 17.74 22.37 2.67
CA ARG A 511 17.02 22.14 1.41
C ARG A 511 15.59 22.66 1.53
N GLU A 512 15.19 23.46 0.55
CA GLU A 512 13.79 23.77 0.29
C GLU A 512 13.09 22.46 -0.09
N ARG A 513 12.29 21.93 0.83
CA ARG A 513 11.64 20.64 0.61
C ARG A 513 10.36 20.79 -0.18
N TYR A 514 9.51 21.71 0.26
CA TYR A 514 8.21 21.93 -0.36
C TYR A 514 7.97 23.41 -0.65
N VAL A 515 7.02 23.64 -1.55
CA VAL A 515 6.36 24.92 -1.73
C VAL A 515 4.90 24.72 -1.38
N ILE A 516 4.41 25.44 -0.37
CA ILE A 516 3.01 25.35 0.05
C ILE A 516 2.23 26.60 -0.35
N THR A 517 0.98 26.40 -0.76
CA THR A 517 0.06 27.48 -1.17
C THR A 517 -1.32 27.28 -0.54
N ASP A 518 -1.85 28.33 0.08
CA ASP A 518 -3.20 28.38 0.63
C ASP A 518 -3.84 29.74 0.29
N GLY A 519 -4.73 29.74 -0.71
CA GLY A 519 -5.25 30.96 -1.32
C GLY A 519 -4.13 31.81 -1.92
N HIS A 520 -3.95 33.03 -1.39
CA HIS A 520 -2.87 33.94 -1.81
C HIS A 520 -1.58 33.80 -0.99
N ARG A 521 -1.59 32.96 0.06
CA ARG A 521 -0.42 32.73 0.92
C ARG A 521 0.46 31.68 0.29
N LYS A 522 1.76 31.99 0.19
CA LYS A 522 2.77 31.07 -0.35
C LYS A 522 4.00 31.06 0.54
N ALA A 523 4.49 29.86 0.86
CA ALA A 523 5.69 29.68 1.66
C ALA A 523 6.60 28.59 1.09
N ILE A 524 7.91 28.81 1.20
CA ILE A 524 8.93 27.76 1.05
C ILE A 524 9.06 27.01 2.38
N VAL A 525 9.13 25.68 2.32
CA VAL A 525 9.16 24.81 3.49
C VAL A 525 10.51 24.13 3.62
N PHE A 526 11.09 24.22 4.81
CA PHE A 526 12.29 23.51 5.21
C PHE A 526 11.89 22.45 6.24
N CYS A 527 12.27 21.19 6.01
CA CYS A 527 12.06 20.10 6.96
C CYS A 527 13.42 19.71 7.54
N LEU A 528 13.62 19.98 8.83
CA LEU A 528 14.94 19.92 9.47
C LEU A 528 14.96 18.88 10.58
N GLU A 529 16.06 18.14 10.64
CA GLU A 529 16.31 17.14 11.68
C GLU A 529 17.60 17.45 12.44
N PHE A 530 17.52 17.49 13.76
CA PHE A 530 18.65 17.76 14.65
C PHE A 530 18.71 16.76 15.81
N ASP A 531 19.93 16.34 16.15
CA ASP A 531 20.19 15.58 17.37
C ASP A 531 20.08 16.45 18.63
N ASN A 532 20.32 17.77 18.50
CA ASN A 532 20.24 18.75 19.56
C ASN A 532 19.19 19.83 19.24
N LEU A 533 19.17 20.91 20.01
CA LEU A 533 18.40 22.11 19.67
C LEU A 533 18.99 22.80 18.44
N ILE A 534 18.15 23.56 17.72
CA ILE A 534 18.61 24.34 16.58
C ILE A 534 19.54 25.47 17.06
N ASP A 535 20.65 25.67 16.36
CA ASP A 535 21.62 26.72 16.67
C ASP A 535 21.47 27.95 15.75
N ALA A 536 22.17 29.03 16.11
CA ALA A 536 22.17 30.27 15.34
C ALA A 536 22.76 30.12 13.93
N ALA A 537 23.68 29.17 13.73
CA ALA A 537 24.30 28.93 12.42
C ALA A 537 23.27 28.35 11.45
N ALA A 538 22.50 27.34 11.87
CA ALA A 538 21.43 26.74 11.08
C ALA A 538 20.35 27.77 10.73
N VAL A 539 19.89 28.56 11.71
CA VAL A 539 18.91 29.63 11.45
C VAL A 539 19.47 30.67 10.48
N GLY A 540 20.72 31.10 10.67
CA GLY A 540 21.38 32.06 9.79
C GLY A 540 21.46 31.57 8.34
N ALA A 541 21.70 30.28 8.14
CA ALA A 541 21.78 29.70 6.81
C ALA A 541 20.40 29.55 6.13
N ILE A 542 19.36 29.18 6.88
CA ILE A 542 17.96 29.21 6.39
C ILE A 542 17.59 30.64 5.98
N VAL A 543 17.89 31.61 6.84
CA VAL A 543 17.63 33.03 6.60
C VAL A 543 18.31 33.50 5.32
N ALA A 544 19.60 33.19 5.14
CA ALA A 544 20.35 33.54 3.94
C ALA A 544 19.67 32.97 2.68
N ARG A 545 19.23 31.71 2.74
CA ARG A 545 18.53 31.06 1.62
C ARG A 545 17.16 31.68 1.35
N VAL A 546 16.37 31.99 2.39
CA VAL A 546 15.07 32.66 2.26
C VAL A 546 15.25 34.04 1.59
N LEU A 547 16.28 34.80 1.96
CA LEU A 547 16.58 36.09 1.35
C LEU A 547 16.99 35.96 -0.12
N GLU A 548 17.77 34.94 -0.46
CA GLU A 548 18.15 34.63 -1.84
C GLU A 548 16.93 34.29 -2.70
N VAL A 549 16.07 33.38 -2.24
CA VAL A 549 14.83 33.00 -2.95
C VAL A 549 13.92 34.20 -3.15
N ARG A 550 13.79 35.09 -2.15
CA ARG A 550 13.02 36.34 -2.28
C ARG A 550 13.60 37.29 -3.32
N ARG A 551 14.92 37.31 -3.48
CA ARG A 551 15.60 38.13 -4.49
C ARG A 551 15.36 37.59 -5.89
N GLU A 552 15.35 36.27 -6.04
CA GLU A 552 15.13 35.58 -7.31
C GLU A 552 13.66 35.53 -7.72
N ASN A 553 12.75 35.44 -6.74
CA ASN A 553 11.32 35.26 -6.95
C ASN A 553 10.50 36.11 -5.97
N SER A 554 9.95 37.22 -6.46
CA SER A 554 9.17 38.18 -5.67
C SER A 554 7.84 37.64 -5.14
N GLY A 555 7.43 36.42 -5.54
CA GLY A 555 6.17 35.79 -5.11
C GLY A 555 6.20 35.18 -3.72
N PHE A 556 7.38 34.98 -3.11
CA PHE A 556 7.49 34.37 -1.79
C PHE A 556 7.64 35.42 -0.69
N ARG A 557 6.65 35.51 0.19
CA ARG A 557 6.70 36.42 1.36
C ARG A 557 6.99 35.70 2.67
N HIS A 558 6.72 34.40 2.74
CA HIS A 558 6.87 33.60 3.95
C HIS A 558 7.80 32.40 3.73
N ALA A 559 8.39 31.93 4.82
CA ALA A 559 9.05 30.63 4.89
C ALA A 559 8.50 29.87 6.10
N LEU A 560 8.44 28.55 6.00
CA LEU A 560 8.04 27.64 7.07
C LEU A 560 9.21 26.69 7.36
N VAL A 561 9.57 26.56 8.62
CA VAL A 561 10.60 25.65 9.11
C VAL A 561 9.95 24.65 10.05
N ILE A 562 9.94 23.38 9.66
CA ILE A 562 9.47 22.27 10.50
C ILE A 562 10.70 21.65 11.17
N LEU A 563 10.75 21.75 12.49
CA LEU A 563 11.91 21.39 13.31
C LEU A 563 11.70 20.08 14.06
N HIS A 564 12.39 19.03 13.64
CA HIS A 564 12.49 17.80 14.41
C HIS A 564 13.80 17.77 15.21
N HIS A 565 13.76 18.29 16.44
CA HIS A 565 14.91 18.39 17.34
C HIS A 565 14.95 17.22 18.34
N GLN A 566 16.13 16.98 18.92
CA GLN A 566 16.37 15.94 19.92
C GLN A 566 15.80 14.57 19.51
N ARG A 567 16.03 14.18 18.25
CA ARG A 567 15.40 13.00 17.65
C ARG A 567 15.63 11.69 18.41
N HIS A 568 16.78 11.58 19.09
CA HIS A 568 17.15 10.41 19.90
C HIS A 568 16.45 10.36 21.27
N GLN A 569 15.76 11.43 21.68
CA GLN A 569 15.01 11.48 22.95
C GLN A 569 13.54 11.14 22.74
N GLU A 570 12.96 10.47 23.73
CA GLU A 570 11.51 10.26 23.83
C GLU A 570 10.78 11.61 23.91
N LYS A 571 9.58 11.69 23.31
CA LYS A 571 8.81 12.94 23.20
C LYS A 571 8.65 13.66 24.55
N GLY A 572 8.41 12.91 25.63
CA GLY A 572 8.23 13.46 26.98
C GLY A 572 9.48 14.04 27.63
N HIS A 573 10.67 13.78 27.08
CA HIS A 573 11.95 14.30 27.57
C HIS A 573 12.52 15.43 26.72
N ARG A 574 11.90 15.74 25.57
CA ARG A 574 12.36 16.81 24.70
C ARG A 574 12.10 18.18 25.32
N VAL A 575 13.05 19.08 25.12
CA VAL A 575 12.96 20.48 25.52
C VAL A 575 12.13 21.22 24.49
N VAL A 576 10.82 21.24 24.72
CA VAL A 576 9.90 21.94 23.82
C VAL A 576 10.01 23.44 24.05
N ASP A 577 9.72 23.94 25.24
CA ASP A 577 9.55 25.39 25.48
C ASP A 577 10.77 26.26 25.14
N GLU A 578 11.99 25.71 25.18
CA GLU A 578 13.23 26.42 24.83
C GLU A 578 13.83 25.93 23.50
N SER A 579 13.06 25.21 22.67
CA SER A 579 13.55 24.63 21.41
C SER A 579 14.05 25.68 20.42
N ILE A 580 13.60 26.92 20.57
CA ILE A 580 14.05 28.11 19.83
C ILE A 580 14.24 29.20 20.89
N SER A 581 15.45 29.76 20.97
CA SER A 581 15.75 30.84 21.92
C SER A 581 15.08 32.15 21.54
N ASP A 582 14.90 33.05 22.51
CA ASP A 582 14.28 34.37 22.28
C ASP A 582 15.03 35.22 21.24
N ASP A 583 16.35 35.08 21.15
CA ASP A 583 17.15 35.77 20.13
C ASP A 583 16.84 35.24 18.73
N LEU A 584 16.72 33.91 18.60
CA LEU A 584 16.35 33.29 17.32
C LEU A 584 14.90 33.62 16.94
N GLN A 585 13.99 33.65 17.92
CA GLN A 585 12.61 34.07 17.73
C GLN A 585 12.53 35.46 17.08
N ARG A 586 13.27 36.45 17.63
CA ARG A 586 13.31 37.81 17.08
C ARG A 586 13.81 37.84 15.63
N ILE A 587 14.78 37.00 15.28
CA ILE A 587 15.30 36.88 13.90
C ILE A 587 14.22 36.31 12.97
N LEU A 588 13.55 35.24 13.39
CA LEU A 588 12.49 34.58 12.62
C LEU A 588 11.31 35.55 12.36
N ASP A 589 10.88 36.28 13.38
CA ASP A 589 9.82 37.30 13.30
C ASP A 589 10.17 38.40 12.30
N ALA A 590 11.37 38.99 12.43
CA ALA A 590 11.85 40.08 11.58
C ALA A 590 11.91 39.68 10.10
N LEU A 591 12.14 38.39 9.82
CA LEU A 591 12.34 37.87 8.48
C LEU A 591 11.13 37.13 7.92
N GLN A 592 9.98 37.17 8.60
CA GLN A 592 8.76 36.49 8.17
C GLN A 592 8.97 34.98 7.97
N VAL A 593 9.73 34.37 8.87
CA VAL A 593 9.98 32.92 8.92
C VAL A 593 9.16 32.33 10.05
N THR A 594 8.29 31.39 9.72
CA THR A 594 7.52 30.60 10.67
C THR A 594 8.35 29.40 11.08
N ALA A 595 8.44 29.10 12.38
CA ALA A 595 9.11 27.91 12.88
C ALA A 595 8.16 27.10 13.76
N ILE A 596 8.00 25.82 13.46
CA ILE A 596 7.11 24.90 14.22
C ILE A 596 7.89 23.63 14.50
N THR A 597 7.88 23.17 15.74
CA THR A 597 8.49 21.86 16.02
C THR A 597 7.60 20.75 15.47
N ALA A 598 8.18 19.63 15.05
CA ALA A 598 7.41 18.49 14.57
C ALA A 598 6.39 17.99 15.62
N LEU A 599 6.75 18.08 16.90
CA LEU A 599 5.85 17.77 18.01
C LEU A 599 4.71 18.79 18.11
N ASP A 600 4.99 20.09 18.06
CA ASP A 600 3.96 21.13 18.08
C ASP A 600 2.97 20.94 16.92
N LEU A 601 3.48 20.69 15.71
CA LEU A 601 2.66 20.46 14.54
C LEU A 601 1.78 19.22 14.71
N GLN A 602 2.35 18.11 15.19
CA GLN A 602 1.59 16.89 15.50
C GLN A 602 0.46 17.18 16.49
N LEU A 603 0.74 17.91 17.57
CA LEU A 603 -0.23 18.25 18.59
C LEU A 603 -1.38 19.09 18.00
N LEU A 604 -1.07 20.05 17.14
CA LEU A 604 -2.08 20.87 16.46
C LEU A 604 -3.02 20.03 15.58
N ILE A 605 -2.46 19.13 14.78
CA ILE A 605 -3.23 18.27 13.88
C ILE A 605 -4.09 17.30 14.67
N ARG A 606 -3.51 16.67 15.71
CA ARG A 606 -4.23 15.80 16.62
C ARG A 606 -5.38 16.53 17.33
N GLY A 607 -5.15 17.74 17.82
CA GLY A 607 -6.21 18.54 18.45
C GLY A 607 -7.31 18.95 17.49
N GLY A 608 -6.97 19.30 16.24
CA GLY A 608 -7.95 19.54 15.18
C GLY A 608 -8.86 18.33 14.91
N LEU A 609 -8.29 17.13 14.96
CA LEU A 609 -8.99 15.87 14.74
C LEU A 609 -9.81 15.41 15.94
N GLU A 610 -9.23 15.44 17.14
CA GLU A 610 -9.87 14.95 18.37
C GLU A 610 -10.93 15.93 18.91
N PHE A 611 -10.69 17.24 18.79
CA PHE A 611 -11.54 18.28 19.41
C PHE A 611 -12.23 19.20 18.39
N GLY A 612 -12.12 18.89 17.10
CA GLY A 612 -12.79 19.62 16.02
C GLY A 612 -12.34 21.08 15.91
N TRP A 613 -11.06 21.38 16.14
CA TRP A 613 -10.56 22.74 15.98
C TRP A 613 -10.70 23.21 14.53
N PRO A 614 -11.02 24.49 14.28
CA PRO A 614 -11.14 25.01 12.92
C PRO A 614 -9.84 24.82 12.14
N VAL A 615 -9.92 24.16 10.98
CA VAL A 615 -8.78 23.88 10.12
C VAL A 615 -8.04 25.17 9.74
N ASP A 616 -8.78 26.25 9.48
CA ASP A 616 -8.19 27.54 9.10
C ASP A 616 -7.31 28.13 10.20
N SER A 617 -7.66 27.94 11.48
CA SER A 617 -6.83 28.40 12.60
C SER A 617 -5.52 27.61 12.71
N VAL A 618 -5.50 26.34 12.30
CA VAL A 618 -4.26 25.55 12.22
C VAL A 618 -3.44 25.97 10.99
N LYS A 619 -4.08 26.26 9.86
CA LYS A 619 -3.40 26.81 8.67
C LYS A 619 -2.73 28.14 8.97
N ASP A 620 -3.38 29.03 9.71
CA ASP A 620 -2.83 30.33 10.07
C ASP A 620 -1.50 30.21 10.82
N ALA A 621 -1.36 29.18 11.66
CA ALA A 621 -0.09 28.89 12.34
C ALA A 621 1.05 28.56 11.37
N LEU A 622 0.77 28.01 10.18
CA LEU A 622 1.81 27.71 9.17
C LEU A 622 2.36 28.97 8.46
N PHE A 623 1.64 30.08 8.52
CA PHE A 623 1.96 31.32 7.82
C PHE A 623 2.18 32.50 8.75
N THR A 624 2.19 32.28 10.07
CA THR A 624 2.43 33.35 11.06
C THR A 624 3.90 33.35 11.45
N PRO A 625 4.65 34.45 11.22
CA PRO A 625 6.06 34.55 11.58
C PRO A 625 6.37 34.18 13.03
N GLY A 626 7.59 33.71 13.25
CA GLY A 626 8.07 33.30 14.56
C GLY A 626 7.73 31.86 14.90
N ARG A 627 7.96 31.49 16.16
CA ARG A 627 7.61 30.19 16.69
C ARG A 627 6.10 30.02 16.85
N GLN A 628 5.54 29.01 16.19
CA GLN A 628 4.12 28.69 16.23
C GLN A 628 3.86 27.29 16.81
N GLY A 629 2.60 27.03 17.17
CA GLY A 629 2.12 25.73 17.68
C GLY A 629 2.37 25.44 19.16
N GLN A 630 2.99 26.37 19.90
CA GLN A 630 3.08 26.30 21.37
C GLN A 630 1.72 26.37 22.06
N ASN A 631 0.80 27.13 21.46
CA ASN A 631 -0.54 27.35 21.98
C ASN A 631 -1.54 26.66 21.05
N PRO A 632 -2.57 25.99 21.59
CA PRO A 632 -3.66 25.49 20.78
C PRO A 632 -4.35 26.68 20.08
N PRO A 633 -4.76 26.55 18.80
CA PRO A 633 -5.44 27.62 18.09
C PRO A 633 -6.73 27.98 18.81
N ILE A 634 -7.25 29.20 18.64
CA ILE A 634 -8.53 29.68 19.20
C ILE A 634 -8.69 29.59 20.73
N HIS A 635 -7.60 29.34 21.47
CA HIS A 635 -7.62 29.34 22.93
C HIS A 635 -6.73 30.45 23.48
N ASP A 636 -7.16 30.99 24.62
CA ASP A 636 -6.37 31.92 25.40
C ASP A 636 -5.56 31.16 26.44
N PHE A 637 -4.27 31.46 26.55
CA PHE A 637 -3.47 31.02 27.69
C PHE A 637 -3.99 31.69 28.96
N VAL A 638 -4.37 30.90 29.96
CA VAL A 638 -5.00 31.41 31.20
C VAL A 638 -4.15 31.20 32.45
N GLY A 639 -3.27 30.19 32.48
CA GLY A 639 -2.66 29.77 33.72
C GLY A 639 -1.71 28.59 33.59
N ASN A 640 -1.11 28.21 34.71
CA ASN A 640 -0.36 26.97 34.84
C ASN A 640 -0.99 26.05 35.89
N CYS A 641 -0.94 24.74 35.65
CA CYS A 641 -1.28 23.74 36.65
C CYS A 641 -0.29 23.83 37.80
N ARG A 642 -0.77 24.02 39.02
CA ARG A 642 0.07 24.06 40.23
C ARG A 642 0.13 22.71 40.92
N LYS A 643 -1.02 22.06 41.09
CA LYS A 643 -1.14 20.82 41.87
C LYS A 643 -2.41 20.05 41.51
N TYR A 644 -2.30 18.72 41.49
CA TYR A 644 -3.43 17.80 41.39
C TYR A 644 -3.84 17.26 42.77
N TYR A 645 -5.15 17.13 43.01
CA TYR A 645 -5.75 16.57 44.23
C TYR A 645 -6.50 15.28 43.89
N PRO A 646 -5.88 14.10 44.08
CA PRO A 646 -6.42 12.83 43.59
C PRO A 646 -7.78 12.45 44.17
N LYS A 647 -7.99 12.71 45.47
CA LYS A 647 -9.22 12.34 46.17
C LYS A 647 -10.47 13.00 45.58
N HIS A 648 -10.31 14.16 44.95
CA HIS A 648 -11.41 14.97 44.44
C HIS A 648 -11.40 15.10 42.91
N SER A 649 -10.40 14.51 42.24
CA SER A 649 -10.14 14.73 40.82
C SER A 649 -10.11 16.22 40.45
N VAL A 650 -9.39 17.03 41.25
CA VAL A 650 -9.30 18.48 41.08
C VAL A 650 -7.89 18.89 40.69
N VAL A 651 -7.76 19.74 39.68
CA VAL A 651 -6.53 20.47 39.38
C VAL A 651 -6.63 21.88 39.95
N SER A 652 -5.62 22.30 40.70
CA SER A 652 -5.43 23.72 41.03
C SER A 652 -4.66 24.40 39.91
N VAL A 653 -5.32 25.35 39.24
CA VAL A 653 -4.74 26.22 38.23
C VAL A 653 -4.42 27.57 38.86
N GLU A 654 -3.20 28.05 38.64
CA GLU A 654 -2.79 29.41 38.98
C GLU A 654 -3.04 30.30 37.77
N LEU A 655 -4.10 31.10 37.84
CA LEU A 655 -4.50 32.00 36.76
C LEU A 655 -3.56 33.21 36.72
N HIS A 656 -3.11 33.57 35.52
CA HIS A 656 -2.31 34.76 35.29
C HIS A 656 -3.15 36.04 35.43
N ASP A 657 -2.47 37.15 35.70
CA ASP A 657 -3.12 38.45 35.84
C ASP A 657 -3.94 38.82 34.58
N GLY A 658 -5.13 39.37 34.80
CA GLY A 658 -6.08 39.74 33.75
C GLY A 658 -6.78 38.58 33.03
N LYS A 659 -6.49 37.31 33.34
CA LYS A 659 -7.13 36.16 32.71
C LYS A 659 -8.40 35.76 33.43
N THR A 660 -9.43 35.35 32.68
CA THR A 660 -10.72 34.93 33.23
C THR A 660 -11.07 33.56 32.69
N VAL A 661 -11.64 32.70 33.54
CA VAL A 661 -12.24 31.42 33.15
C VAL A 661 -13.64 31.29 33.75
N ARG A 662 -14.55 30.62 33.04
CA ARG A 662 -15.95 30.46 33.44
C ARG A 662 -16.40 29.00 33.35
N CYS A 663 -17.33 28.61 34.22
CA CYS A 663 -18.02 27.33 34.06
C CYS A 663 -18.76 27.28 32.71
N GLY A 664 -18.67 26.15 32.01
CA GLY A 664 -19.18 25.96 30.66
C GLY A 664 -18.20 26.32 29.52
N GLU A 665 -17.05 26.92 29.83
CA GLU A 665 -15.95 27.04 28.87
C GLU A 665 -15.19 25.73 28.74
N LEU A 666 -14.47 25.58 27.63
CA LEU A 666 -13.60 24.42 27.40
C LEU A 666 -12.19 24.77 27.90
N MET A 667 -11.70 23.98 28.83
CA MET A 667 -10.34 24.06 29.36
C MET A 667 -9.47 23.02 28.66
N THR A 668 -8.31 23.46 28.19
CA THR A 668 -7.36 22.63 27.46
C THR A 668 -6.04 22.58 28.20
N PHE A 669 -5.60 21.38 28.57
CA PHE A 669 -4.28 21.11 29.11
C PHE A 669 -3.34 20.68 27.98
N ARG A 670 -2.17 21.32 27.91
CA ARG A 670 -1.12 20.90 26.99
C ARG A 670 -0.21 19.88 27.67
N LEU A 671 -0.36 18.61 27.29
CA LEU A 671 0.51 17.52 27.74
C LEU A 671 1.72 17.38 26.79
N PRO A 672 2.75 16.60 27.15
CA PRO A 672 3.93 16.43 26.30
C PRO A 672 3.63 15.78 24.93
N ASP A 673 2.59 14.96 24.83
CA ASP A 673 2.29 14.11 23.67
C ASP A 673 0.88 14.29 23.09
N ARG A 674 0.00 15.04 23.78
CA ARG A 674 -1.37 15.35 23.34
C ARG A 674 -1.93 16.60 24.00
N TYR A 675 -3.10 17.02 23.55
CA TYR A 675 -3.95 17.94 24.30
C TYR A 675 -5.02 17.15 25.06
N HIS A 676 -5.46 17.66 26.20
CA HIS A 676 -6.64 17.17 26.91
C HIS A 676 -7.61 18.34 27.05
N GLU A 677 -8.75 18.26 26.36
CA GLU A 677 -9.78 19.28 26.39
C GLU A 677 -11.03 18.76 27.12
N GLU A 678 -11.58 19.56 28.02
CA GLU A 678 -12.80 19.23 28.74
C GLU A 678 -13.58 20.48 29.13
N GLU A 679 -14.89 20.33 29.35
CA GLU A 679 -15.74 21.41 29.84
C GLU A 679 -15.51 21.67 31.33
N ILE A 680 -15.40 22.94 31.71
CA ILE A 680 -15.30 23.36 33.11
C ILE A 680 -16.67 23.19 33.77
N VAL A 681 -16.89 22.06 34.43
CA VAL A 681 -18.17 21.75 35.10
C VAL A 681 -18.31 22.44 36.45
N SER A 682 -17.22 22.59 37.20
CA SER A 682 -17.24 23.25 38.51
C SER A 682 -15.88 23.84 38.88
N MET A 683 -15.92 24.96 39.60
CA MET A 683 -14.74 25.66 40.07
C MET A 683 -14.91 26.10 41.52
N GLN A 684 -13.80 26.13 42.27
CA GLN A 684 -13.74 26.68 43.61
C GLN A 684 -12.55 27.61 43.82
N ILE A 685 -12.77 28.70 44.55
CA ILE A 685 -11.72 29.57 45.07
C ILE A 685 -11.85 29.57 46.59
N HIS A 686 -10.76 29.26 47.30
CA HIS A 686 -10.75 29.15 48.77
C HIS A 686 -11.83 28.22 49.37
N GLY A 687 -12.26 27.20 48.61
CA GLY A 687 -13.30 26.25 49.04
C GLY A 687 -14.73 26.68 48.75
N GLU A 688 -14.95 27.89 48.21
CA GLU A 688 -16.25 28.39 47.80
C GLU A 688 -16.48 28.16 46.31
N ALA A 689 -17.67 27.70 45.93
CA ALA A 689 -18.04 27.48 44.54
C ALA A 689 -18.18 28.82 43.80
N VAL A 690 -17.56 28.91 42.62
CA VAL A 690 -17.60 30.11 41.77
C VAL A 690 -17.96 29.75 40.33
N MET A 691 -18.73 30.62 39.66
CA MET A 691 -19.04 30.46 38.24
C MET A 691 -17.99 31.10 37.33
N THR A 692 -17.25 32.08 37.85
CA THR A 692 -16.23 32.85 37.14
C THR A 692 -15.04 33.03 38.06
N ALA A 693 -13.84 32.80 37.56
CA ALA A 693 -12.59 33.07 38.27
C ALA A 693 -11.75 34.05 37.45
N GLN A 694 -11.29 35.13 38.08
CA GLN A 694 -10.42 36.14 37.46
C GLN A 694 -9.05 36.13 38.14
N GLY A 695 -7.99 36.06 37.35
CA GLY A 695 -6.62 36.11 37.83
C GLY A 695 -6.20 37.51 38.28
N PRO A 696 -5.16 37.61 39.13
CA PRO A 696 -4.32 36.51 39.60
C PRO A 696 -4.97 35.81 40.79
N CYS A 697 -5.31 34.53 40.63
CA CYS A 697 -5.89 33.73 41.72
C CYS A 697 -5.65 32.24 41.51
N ARG A 698 -5.95 31.44 42.53
CA ARG A 698 -5.87 29.99 42.48
C ARG A 698 -7.26 29.41 42.48
N VAL A 699 -7.58 28.75 41.38
CA VAL A 699 -8.87 28.10 41.20
C VAL A 699 -8.68 26.58 41.18
N GLY A 700 -9.48 25.87 41.97
CA GLY A 700 -9.61 24.42 41.89
C GLY A 700 -10.68 24.08 40.87
N ILE A 701 -10.34 23.30 39.85
CA ILE A 701 -11.24 22.88 38.78
C ILE A 701 -11.34 21.37 38.78
N VAL A 702 -12.56 20.84 38.81
CA VAL A 702 -12.79 19.38 38.68
C VAL A 702 -12.44 18.95 37.26
N THR A 703 -11.67 17.87 37.14
CA THR A 703 -11.09 17.39 35.88
C THR A 703 -11.22 15.89 35.73
N LYS A 704 -11.23 15.40 34.47
CA LYS A 704 -11.05 13.99 34.12
C LYS A 704 -9.58 13.65 33.83
N LEU A 705 -8.68 14.63 33.87
CA LEU A 705 -7.26 14.43 33.61
C LEU A 705 -6.65 13.48 34.65
N PRO A 706 -5.97 12.39 34.23
CA PRO A 706 -5.36 11.45 35.16
C PRO A 706 -4.25 12.10 36.00
N GLN A 707 -4.06 11.63 37.25
CA GLN A 707 -3.01 12.14 38.14
C GLN A 707 -1.61 12.12 37.51
N LYS A 708 -1.28 11.06 36.76
CA LYS A 708 0.01 10.91 36.08
C LYS A 708 0.29 12.00 35.05
N ASP A 709 -0.78 12.58 34.50
CA ASP A 709 -0.74 13.57 33.43
C ASP A 709 -0.86 14.98 33.98
N ALA A 710 -1.43 15.19 35.17
CA ALA A 710 -1.61 16.48 35.83
C ALA A 710 -0.37 16.98 36.59
N LYS A 711 0.76 17.13 35.88
CA LYS A 711 2.03 17.61 36.45
C LYS A 711 2.01 19.12 36.77
N PRO A 712 2.73 19.58 37.82
CA PRO A 712 2.96 21.00 38.03
C PRO A 712 3.67 21.65 36.84
N GLY A 713 3.31 22.90 36.52
CA GLY A 713 3.87 23.68 35.42
C GLY A 713 3.17 23.50 34.08
N LEU A 714 2.19 22.60 33.94
CA LEU A 714 1.48 22.41 32.67
C LEU A 714 0.71 23.67 32.27
N LYS A 715 0.87 24.08 31.01
CA LYS A 715 0.15 25.21 30.44
C LYS A 715 -1.33 24.88 30.30
N VAL A 716 -2.17 25.78 30.78
CA VAL A 716 -3.63 25.68 30.74
C VAL A 716 -4.19 26.80 29.87
N PHE A 717 -5.11 26.42 28.99
CA PHE A 717 -5.76 27.29 28.04
C PHE A 717 -7.28 27.22 28.22
N ALA A 718 -8.00 28.27 27.83
CA ALA A 718 -9.46 28.29 27.82
C ALA A 718 -9.99 28.78 26.47
N ARG A 719 -11.13 28.23 26.03
CA ARG A 719 -11.90 28.77 24.91
C ARG A 719 -13.38 28.90 25.28
N THR A 720 -13.98 30.01 24.85
CA THR A 720 -15.43 30.16 24.89
C THR A 720 -16.05 29.24 23.84
N ARG A 721 -17.08 28.49 24.22
CA ARG A 721 -17.81 27.64 23.28
C ARG A 721 -18.49 28.54 22.24
N SER A 722 -18.03 28.49 20.99
CA SER A 722 -18.82 29.04 19.90
C SER A 722 -20.14 28.27 19.89
N LYS A 723 -21.29 28.98 19.98
CA LYS A 723 -22.58 28.34 19.73
C LYS A 723 -22.46 27.66 18.36
N PRO A 724 -22.83 26.37 18.21
CA PRO A 724 -22.85 25.76 16.91
C PRO A 724 -23.78 26.60 16.05
N THR A 725 -23.21 27.31 15.08
CA THR A 725 -23.98 27.92 14.01
C THR A 725 -24.73 26.76 13.37
N GLY A 726 -26.07 26.76 13.51
CA GLY A 726 -26.92 25.72 12.95
C GLY A 726 -26.50 25.48 11.50
N ARG A 727 -26.33 24.22 11.14
CA ARG A 727 -26.29 23.84 9.73
C ARG A 727 -27.53 24.45 9.10
N ASP A 728 -27.33 25.31 8.10
CA ASP A 728 -28.35 25.61 7.11
C ASP A 728 -28.71 24.28 6.44
N ASP A 729 -29.71 23.59 6.99
CA ASP A 729 -30.50 22.62 6.25
C ASP A 729 -31.32 23.43 5.24
N GLY A 730 -30.70 23.75 4.09
CA GLY A 730 -31.25 24.66 3.11
C GLY A 730 -30.73 24.41 1.69
N GLN A 731 -31.49 23.57 0.98
CA GLN A 731 -31.71 23.53 -0.48
C GLN A 731 -30.90 22.53 -1.33
N GLU A 732 -31.65 21.44 -1.66
CA GLU A 732 -31.71 20.55 -2.84
C GLU A 732 -30.45 20.02 -3.52
#